data_AF-A0A963USM4-F1
#
_entry.id   AF-A0A963USM4-F1
#
_cell.length_a   1.000
_cell.length_b   1.000
_cell.length_c   1.000
_cell.angle_alpha   90.00
_cell.angle_beta   90.00
_cell.angle_gamma   90.00
#
_symmetry.space_group_name_H-M   'P 1'
#
loop_
_entity.id
_entity.type
_entity.pdbx_description
1 polymer ?
#
loop_
_entity_poly.entity_id
_entity_poly.type
_entity_poly.pdbx_seq_one_letter_code
_entity_poly.pdbx_strand_id
1 'polypeptide(L)'
;MLTRLTQLFRRYAVHNVSLSAPGPAVLDEHGQLFGHIDLVRLARGRFEVHGWTTAERVSLWQDAIHSEVTPGFQRTDVLRHHPAIGRDTLGFVVSVPAGEGAARIVFRRGAERYVFPLPGFGARQIGLARLRVLPGFLWRLLRSLPAALDWYANGSITARSTIKQRLGLDTAPDPSALSPDLFSIREPGPAAAPGPVTIVFPVFNALAMLPDALDRVLRHTDLPWHLIVVEDCSTDAGVRPFLKSWHAGLTRDQRARVTLIENPRNLGFIGSVNKAFKLAMARDGHVILLNSDAFVPAGWASRLVRPILTHENVASVTPMSNDAEIFSVPVICQRSNLRPGEADLIDAVASGFNPDTALCNAPTGVGFCMALNRRYLEKEPQFDTVFGRGYGEEVDWCQKIKKRGGRHIGHSGLFVEHRGGTSFGSVEKLKLVQDNNAIVTRRYPEYDRQVQDFIRHDPLSTPRLALAIAWAAYRAPGKLPIFLAHTLGGGAEHYLARRIAREVDAAGAVIVLRAGGALRWSVECHSAHGVTQGATNDSSVLQSLLKPVTARRLVYSCGVGDHDPADLPRQLLSLIGKDDELEVLVHDYFMVSPSYCLLDGQGSYTGLPDPKSDDPAHSCRRPDGRVVTLARWQRSWGKFLARADEIVVFSQDSKALIASAYPGIAARIRLRPHALSTRIAEQPRQRPKRPVIGILGNIGRQKGADVVRRLAEALEASGTADLVVVGNIAPEYQLSAKTQIHGSYQPSDIPALIARYKITAWFIPSIWPETFSFTTHEALATGLPVFCFDIGAQAEAVARAPNGHVLPFDRHPGPITDIIGSLLEGTK
;
A
#
# COMPACT_ATOMS: atom_id res chain seq x y z
N MET A 1 14.68 27.88 -18.26
CA MET A 1 13.37 27.23 -18.09
C MET A 1 13.26 25.92 -18.88
N LEU A 2 13.59 25.90 -20.18
CA LEU A 2 13.57 24.70 -21.03
C LEU A 2 14.34 23.50 -20.43
N THR A 3 15.57 23.71 -19.95
CA THR A 3 16.42 22.63 -19.41
C THR A 3 15.81 21.94 -18.18
N ARG A 4 15.13 22.69 -17.31
CA ARG A 4 14.40 22.14 -16.14
C ARG A 4 13.19 21.32 -16.56
N LEU A 5 12.45 21.79 -17.56
CA LEU A 5 11.34 21.04 -18.17
C LEU A 5 11.82 19.74 -18.82
N THR A 6 12.96 19.77 -19.50
CA THR A 6 13.56 18.57 -20.11
C THR A 6 13.97 17.54 -19.05
N GLN A 7 14.58 17.97 -17.94
CA GLN A 7 14.94 17.07 -16.84
C GLN A 7 13.69 16.49 -16.13
N LEU A 8 12.66 17.32 -15.92
CA LEU A 8 11.40 16.87 -15.33
C LEU A 8 10.68 15.87 -16.23
N PHE A 9 10.65 16.13 -17.54
CA PHE A 9 10.10 15.19 -18.53
C PHE A 9 10.89 13.88 -18.57
N ARG A 10 12.23 13.92 -18.49
CA ARG A 10 13.05 12.71 -18.40
C ARG A 10 12.68 11.87 -17.18
N ARG A 11 12.49 12.47 -16.01
CA ARG A 11 12.01 11.76 -14.81
C ARG A 11 10.60 11.19 -15.02
N TYR A 12 9.67 12.01 -15.51
CA TYR A 12 8.31 11.55 -15.83
C TYR A 12 8.31 10.36 -16.77
N ALA A 13 9.12 10.41 -17.83
CA ALA A 13 9.23 9.36 -18.81
C ALA A 13 9.83 8.08 -18.21
N VAL A 14 10.81 8.16 -17.32
CA VAL A 14 11.31 6.97 -16.59
C VAL A 14 10.19 6.25 -15.84
N HIS A 15 9.29 6.99 -15.18
CA HIS A 15 8.17 6.40 -14.42
C HIS A 15 7.00 5.91 -15.28
N ASN A 16 6.74 6.54 -16.42
CA ASN A 16 5.53 6.32 -17.22
C ASN A 16 5.78 5.54 -18.52
N VAL A 17 7.03 5.37 -18.93
CA VAL A 17 7.39 4.50 -20.06
C VAL A 17 7.48 3.06 -19.55
N SER A 18 6.68 2.18 -20.18
CA SER A 18 6.76 0.73 -20.02
C SER A 18 6.83 0.10 -21.39
N LEU A 19 7.86 -0.69 -21.65
CA LEU A 19 7.98 -1.55 -22.82
C LEU A 19 8.05 -3.00 -22.34
N SER A 20 7.47 -3.91 -23.13
CA SER A 20 7.41 -5.33 -22.81
C SER A 20 7.58 -6.17 -24.07
N ALA A 21 8.28 -7.28 -23.93
CA ALA A 21 8.42 -8.31 -24.94
C ALA A 21 8.32 -9.70 -24.25
N PRO A 22 7.77 -10.72 -24.93
CA PRO A 22 7.84 -12.09 -24.44
C PRO A 22 9.30 -12.59 -24.48
N GLY A 23 9.63 -13.57 -23.65
CA GLY A 23 10.94 -14.22 -23.66
C GLY A 23 10.89 -15.66 -24.18
N PRO A 24 12.07 -16.28 -24.41
CA PRO A 24 12.16 -17.65 -24.89
C PRO A 24 11.86 -18.69 -23.79
N ALA A 25 11.54 -19.91 -24.22
CA ALA A 25 11.62 -21.09 -23.37
C ALA A 25 13.07 -21.41 -22.99
N VAL A 26 13.29 -21.94 -21.79
CA VAL A 26 14.60 -22.26 -21.24
C VAL A 26 14.78 -23.77 -21.30
N LEU A 27 15.63 -24.21 -22.23
CA LEU A 27 15.89 -25.63 -22.54
C LEU A 27 17.32 -26.00 -22.15
N ASP A 28 17.53 -27.24 -21.69
CA ASP A 28 18.88 -27.75 -21.44
C ASP A 28 19.57 -28.25 -22.72
N GLU A 29 20.78 -28.79 -22.59
CA GLU A 29 21.59 -29.28 -23.73
C GLU A 29 20.92 -30.42 -24.50
N HIS A 30 19.96 -31.12 -23.87
CA HIS A 30 19.19 -32.22 -24.45
C HIS A 30 17.81 -31.75 -24.97
N GLY A 31 17.54 -30.44 -24.92
CA GLY A 31 16.26 -29.86 -25.35
C GLY A 31 15.13 -30.03 -24.32
N GLN A 32 15.42 -30.45 -23.08
CA GLN A 32 14.42 -30.59 -22.04
C GLN A 32 14.10 -29.23 -21.41
N LEU A 33 12.81 -28.93 -21.30
CA LEU A 33 12.32 -27.70 -20.68
C LEU A 33 12.58 -27.70 -19.17
N PHE A 34 13.26 -26.68 -18.68
CA PHE A 34 13.48 -26.47 -17.25
C PHE A 34 13.15 -25.04 -16.79
N GLY A 35 12.60 -24.20 -17.68
CA GLY A 35 12.07 -22.89 -17.34
C GLY A 35 11.43 -22.17 -18.53
N HIS A 36 10.82 -21.03 -18.26
CA HIS A 36 10.28 -20.13 -19.29
C HIS A 36 10.41 -18.67 -18.86
N ILE A 37 10.63 -17.80 -19.84
CA ILE A 37 10.66 -16.35 -19.62
C ILE A 37 9.34 -15.76 -20.09
N ASP A 38 8.46 -15.49 -19.13
CA ASP A 38 7.12 -14.97 -19.40
C ASP A 38 7.16 -13.55 -19.95
N LEU A 39 8.07 -12.73 -19.42
CA LEU A 39 8.10 -11.30 -19.72
C LEU A 39 9.49 -10.70 -19.56
N VAL A 40 9.94 -9.99 -20.58
CA VAL A 40 11.06 -9.05 -20.54
C VAL A 40 10.49 -7.64 -20.59
N ARG A 41 10.82 -6.81 -19.60
CA ARG A 41 10.20 -5.50 -19.41
C ARG A 41 11.23 -4.41 -19.18
N LEU A 42 11.07 -3.27 -19.85
CA LEU A 42 11.71 -2.02 -19.48
C LEU A 42 10.66 -1.13 -18.82
N ALA A 43 10.75 -0.95 -17.51
CA ALA A 43 9.86 -0.09 -16.74
C ALA A 43 10.61 0.58 -15.59
N ARG A 44 10.23 1.82 -15.26
CA ARG A 44 10.83 2.56 -14.13
C ARG A 44 12.37 2.66 -14.20
N GLY A 45 12.92 2.66 -15.41
CA GLY A 45 14.37 2.71 -15.65
C GLY A 45 15.13 1.41 -15.38
N ARG A 46 14.43 0.28 -15.19
CA ARG A 46 15.03 -1.04 -14.99
C ARG A 46 14.68 -2.00 -16.12
N PHE A 47 15.63 -2.86 -16.45
CA PHE A 47 15.42 -4.01 -17.32
C PHE A 47 15.10 -5.20 -16.43
N GLU A 48 13.86 -5.67 -16.49
CA GLU A 48 13.29 -6.72 -15.66
C GLU A 48 13.00 -7.97 -16.49
N VAL A 49 13.24 -9.14 -15.91
CA VAL A 49 12.91 -10.43 -16.50
C VAL A 49 12.11 -11.23 -15.49
N HIS A 50 10.92 -11.64 -15.92
CA HIS A 50 9.98 -12.44 -15.15
C HIS A 50 9.86 -13.79 -15.81
N GLY A 51 9.82 -14.84 -15.00
CA GLY A 51 9.71 -16.19 -15.51
C GLY A 51 9.59 -17.21 -14.40
N TRP A 52 9.76 -18.47 -14.79
CA TRP A 52 9.90 -19.58 -13.87
C TRP A 52 11.03 -20.50 -14.30
N THR A 53 11.64 -21.20 -13.35
CA THR A 53 12.67 -22.19 -13.63
C THR A 53 12.82 -23.18 -12.48
N THR A 54 13.36 -24.37 -12.76
CA THR A 54 13.83 -25.33 -11.76
C THR A 54 15.29 -25.11 -11.36
N ALA A 55 16.00 -24.17 -11.99
CA ALA A 55 17.38 -23.82 -11.65
C ALA A 55 17.50 -23.23 -10.24
N GLU A 56 18.68 -23.40 -9.62
CA GLU A 56 18.95 -22.90 -8.27
C GLU A 56 19.13 -21.37 -8.24
N ARG A 57 19.72 -20.83 -9.32
CA ARG A 57 20.02 -19.40 -9.45
C ARG A 57 19.78 -18.91 -10.87
N VAL A 58 19.36 -17.65 -10.93
CA VAL A 58 19.12 -16.92 -12.18
C VAL A 58 19.87 -15.60 -12.11
N SER A 59 20.80 -15.38 -13.05
CA SER A 59 21.59 -14.16 -13.13
C SER A 59 21.28 -13.40 -14.42
N LEU A 60 20.80 -12.17 -14.30
CA LEU A 60 20.59 -11.26 -15.43
C LEU A 60 21.83 -10.39 -15.62
N TRP A 61 22.34 -10.34 -16.83
CA TRP A 61 23.50 -9.54 -17.22
C TRP A 61 23.11 -8.53 -18.29
N GLN A 62 23.57 -7.30 -18.14
CA GLN A 62 23.54 -6.28 -19.17
C GLN A 62 24.89 -5.54 -19.13
N ASP A 63 25.69 -5.68 -20.19
CA ASP A 63 27.09 -5.25 -20.21
C ASP A 63 27.92 -5.86 -19.05
N ALA A 64 28.60 -5.02 -18.26
CA ALA A 64 29.35 -5.41 -17.07
C ALA A 64 28.47 -5.54 -15.81
N ILE A 65 27.19 -5.16 -15.90
CA ILE A 65 26.24 -5.14 -14.78
C ILE A 65 25.53 -6.48 -14.72
N HIS A 66 25.43 -7.06 -13.52
CA HIS A 66 24.61 -8.25 -13.32
C HIS A 66 23.91 -8.25 -11.97
N SER A 67 22.79 -8.97 -11.90
CA SER A 67 22.02 -9.22 -10.69
C SER A 67 21.63 -10.70 -10.67
N GLU A 68 21.70 -11.33 -9.50
CA GLU A 68 21.41 -12.76 -9.32
C GLU A 68 20.32 -12.95 -8.26
N VAL A 69 19.39 -13.85 -8.54
CA VAL A 69 18.29 -14.21 -7.65
C VAL A 69 18.13 -15.73 -7.57
N THR A 70 17.53 -16.19 -6.48
CA THR A 70 17.05 -17.57 -6.34
C THR A 70 15.53 -17.59 -6.56
N PRO A 71 15.00 -18.48 -7.42
CA PRO A 71 13.56 -18.63 -7.60
C PRO A 71 12.86 -18.95 -6.27
N GLY A 72 11.76 -18.24 -5.99
CA GLY A 72 11.22 -18.17 -4.64
C GLY A 72 9.71 -17.94 -4.53
N PHE A 73 9.01 -17.51 -5.58
CA PHE A 73 7.55 -17.36 -5.53
C PHE A 73 6.82 -18.57 -6.13
N GLN A 74 5.65 -18.86 -5.57
CA GLN A 74 4.82 -19.98 -6.00
C GLN A 74 4.25 -19.76 -7.40
N ARG A 75 4.36 -20.78 -8.25
CA ARG A 75 3.79 -20.78 -9.61
C ARG A 75 2.88 -21.99 -9.82
N THR A 76 1.71 -21.94 -9.20
CA THR A 76 0.69 -23.01 -9.30
C THR A 76 0.12 -23.17 -10.70
N ASP A 77 0.19 -22.12 -11.53
CA ASP A 77 -0.09 -22.16 -12.97
C ASP A 77 0.92 -23.03 -13.75
N VAL A 78 2.20 -22.99 -13.37
CA VAL A 78 3.26 -23.81 -14.00
C VAL A 78 3.15 -25.27 -13.59
N LEU A 79 2.94 -25.53 -12.29
CA LEU A 79 2.74 -26.89 -11.78
C LEU A 79 1.53 -27.59 -12.41
N ARG A 80 0.50 -26.83 -12.81
CA ARG A 80 -0.66 -27.35 -13.55
C ARG A 80 -0.29 -27.91 -14.92
N HIS A 81 0.71 -27.34 -15.59
CA HIS A 81 1.14 -27.77 -16.91
C HIS A 81 2.35 -28.72 -16.87
N HIS A 82 3.12 -28.70 -15.76
CA HIS A 82 4.31 -29.51 -15.56
C HIS A 82 4.34 -30.19 -14.17
N PRO A 83 3.43 -31.15 -13.90
CA PRO A 83 3.26 -31.77 -12.58
C PRO A 83 4.46 -32.60 -12.10
N ALA A 84 5.37 -32.97 -13.01
CA ALA A 84 6.61 -33.69 -12.67
C ALA A 84 7.61 -32.82 -11.88
N ILE A 85 7.39 -31.50 -11.80
CA ILE A 85 8.25 -30.58 -11.06
C ILE A 85 7.86 -30.62 -9.57
N GLY A 86 8.67 -31.29 -8.74
CA GLY A 86 8.40 -31.53 -7.32
C GLY A 86 8.61 -30.34 -6.36
N ARG A 87 8.58 -29.09 -6.86
CA ARG A 87 8.75 -27.85 -6.07
C ARG A 87 7.81 -26.77 -6.58
N ASP A 88 7.15 -26.04 -5.69
CA ASP A 88 6.16 -25.01 -6.03
C ASP A 88 6.74 -23.59 -6.15
N THR A 89 7.85 -23.29 -5.45
CA THR A 89 8.59 -22.03 -5.59
C THR A 89 9.50 -22.05 -6.82
N LEU A 90 8.92 -21.83 -8.00
CA LEU A 90 9.61 -21.87 -9.30
C LEU A 90 9.79 -20.49 -9.92
N GLY A 91 9.02 -19.51 -9.46
CA GLY A 91 9.00 -18.20 -10.07
C GLY A 91 10.21 -17.34 -9.68
N PHE A 92 10.69 -16.55 -10.64
CA PHE A 92 11.71 -15.53 -10.41
C PHE A 92 11.37 -14.19 -11.09
N VAL A 93 11.82 -13.11 -10.46
CA VAL A 93 11.91 -11.78 -11.06
C VAL A 93 13.32 -11.30 -10.79
N VAL A 94 14.06 -11.00 -11.85
CA VAL A 94 15.42 -10.46 -11.77
C VAL A 94 15.47 -9.15 -12.53
N SER A 95 16.18 -8.16 -12.00
CA SER A 95 16.28 -6.85 -12.64
C SER A 95 17.66 -6.23 -12.50
N VAL A 96 18.07 -5.49 -13.52
CA VAL A 96 19.27 -4.64 -13.52
C VAL A 96 18.90 -3.22 -13.95
N PRO A 97 19.68 -2.18 -13.58
CA PRO A 97 19.55 -0.86 -14.17
C PRO A 97 19.60 -0.94 -15.70
N ALA A 98 18.68 -0.27 -16.38
CA ALA A 98 18.61 -0.35 -17.83
C ALA A 98 19.86 0.28 -18.47
N GLY A 99 20.62 -0.54 -19.19
CA GLY A 99 21.73 -0.15 -20.05
C GLY A 99 21.35 -0.09 -21.54
N GLU A 100 22.29 0.34 -22.38
CA GLU A 100 22.14 0.35 -23.84
C GLU A 100 22.68 -0.93 -24.50
N GLY A 101 23.41 -1.77 -23.76
CA GLY A 101 23.98 -3.00 -24.28
C GLY A 101 23.05 -4.21 -24.27
N ALA A 102 23.54 -5.28 -24.89
CA ALA A 102 22.84 -6.55 -25.03
C ALA A 102 22.61 -7.19 -23.65
N ALA A 103 21.36 -7.60 -23.41
CA ALA A 103 20.99 -8.31 -22.20
C ALA A 103 21.08 -9.83 -22.43
N ARG A 104 21.57 -10.56 -21.42
CA ARG A 104 21.57 -12.03 -21.39
C ARG A 104 21.17 -12.50 -20.00
N ILE A 105 20.53 -13.66 -19.93
CA ILE A 105 20.17 -14.31 -18.67
C ILE A 105 20.90 -15.63 -18.56
N VAL A 106 21.33 -15.96 -17.35
CA VAL A 106 22.12 -17.13 -17.02
C VAL A 106 21.38 -17.94 -15.98
N PHE A 107 21.13 -19.22 -16.25
CA PHE A 107 20.54 -20.16 -15.30
C PHE A 107 21.61 -21.11 -14.81
N ARG A 108 21.69 -21.31 -13.48
CA ARG A 108 22.66 -22.22 -12.86
C ARG A 108 21.95 -23.42 -12.24
N ARG A 109 22.31 -24.63 -12.69
CA ARG A 109 21.76 -25.90 -12.22
C ARG A 109 22.94 -26.82 -11.87
N GLY A 110 23.20 -27.04 -10.59
CA GLY A 110 24.44 -27.70 -10.15
C GLY A 110 25.70 -26.97 -10.65
N ALA A 111 26.56 -27.70 -11.37
CA ALA A 111 27.80 -27.16 -11.96
C ALA A 111 27.58 -26.49 -13.34
N GLU A 112 26.43 -26.72 -13.97
CA GLU A 112 26.14 -26.28 -15.34
C GLU A 112 25.61 -24.84 -15.39
N ARG A 113 25.89 -24.16 -16.51
CA ARG A 113 25.48 -22.78 -16.77
C ARG A 113 24.85 -22.66 -18.14
N TYR A 114 23.60 -22.23 -18.18
CA TYR A 114 22.84 -22.05 -19.41
C TYR A 114 22.64 -20.55 -19.68
N VAL A 115 23.10 -20.07 -20.84
CA VAL A 115 23.10 -18.63 -21.18
C VAL A 115 22.15 -18.36 -22.34
N PHE A 116 21.20 -17.45 -22.15
CA PHE A 116 20.22 -17.07 -23.18
C PHE A 116 20.29 -15.57 -23.48
N PRO A 117 20.35 -15.16 -24.75
CA PRO A 117 20.19 -13.76 -25.12
C PRO A 117 18.75 -13.31 -24.87
N LEU A 118 18.58 -12.06 -24.45
CA LEU A 118 17.27 -11.46 -24.24
C LEU A 118 16.98 -10.37 -25.28
N PRO A 119 15.70 -10.16 -25.66
CA PRO A 119 15.32 -9.05 -26.50
C PRO A 119 15.65 -7.72 -25.82
N GLY A 120 16.52 -6.92 -26.42
CA GLY A 120 16.82 -5.55 -25.99
C GLY A 120 15.81 -4.54 -26.54
N PHE A 121 15.60 -3.44 -25.82
CA PHE A 121 14.81 -2.31 -26.33
C PHE A 121 15.74 -1.27 -26.95
N GLY A 122 15.74 -1.17 -28.28
CA GLY A 122 16.64 -0.25 -28.99
C GLY A 122 16.35 1.23 -28.69
N ALA A 123 17.36 2.10 -28.86
CA ALA A 123 17.23 3.54 -28.60
C ALA A 123 16.05 4.21 -29.32
N ARG A 124 15.72 3.75 -30.54
CA ARG A 124 14.54 4.22 -31.29
C ARG A 124 13.21 3.84 -30.63
N GLN A 125 13.07 2.61 -30.12
CA GLN A 125 11.86 2.14 -29.44
C GLN A 125 11.64 2.92 -28.14
N ILE A 126 12.71 3.15 -27.38
CA ILE A 126 12.68 3.96 -26.15
C ILE A 126 12.31 5.41 -26.50
N GLY A 127 12.91 5.98 -27.56
CA GLY A 127 12.60 7.33 -28.03
C GLY A 127 11.12 7.52 -28.40
N LEU A 128 10.56 6.59 -29.16
CA LEU A 128 9.13 6.59 -29.52
C LEU A 128 8.23 6.44 -28.29
N ALA A 129 8.57 5.56 -27.35
CA ALA A 129 7.81 5.38 -26.12
C ALA A 129 7.81 6.65 -25.25
N ARG A 130 8.95 7.37 -25.18
CA ARG A 130 9.03 8.69 -24.52
C ARG A 130 8.12 9.71 -25.18
N LEU A 131 8.11 9.79 -26.51
CA LEU A 131 7.23 10.72 -27.24
C LEU A 131 5.74 10.44 -26.98
N ARG A 132 5.35 9.16 -26.86
CA ARG A 132 3.95 8.78 -26.56
C ARG A 132 3.44 9.28 -25.21
N VAL A 133 4.32 9.45 -24.22
CA VAL A 133 3.91 9.93 -22.89
C VAL A 133 3.97 11.46 -22.75
N LEU A 134 4.50 12.17 -23.76
CA LEU A 134 4.65 13.63 -23.76
C LEU A 134 3.31 14.40 -23.67
N PRO A 135 2.23 14.03 -24.40
CA PRO A 135 0.94 14.72 -24.26
C PRO A 135 0.39 14.62 -22.83
N GLY A 136 0.47 13.43 -22.23
CA GLY A 136 0.06 13.21 -20.83
C GLY A 136 0.89 14.01 -19.82
N PHE A 137 2.19 14.15 -20.08
CA PHE A 137 3.07 15.01 -19.29
C PHE A 137 2.64 16.48 -19.35
N LEU A 138 2.44 17.02 -20.56
CA LEU A 138 2.05 18.42 -20.75
C LEU A 138 0.71 18.74 -20.07
N TRP A 139 -0.27 17.83 -20.17
CA TRP A 139 -1.56 17.98 -19.50
C TRP A 139 -1.42 18.00 -17.96
N ARG A 140 -0.65 17.07 -17.39
CA ARG A 140 -0.40 17.01 -15.94
C ARG A 140 0.40 18.23 -15.45
N LEU A 141 1.33 18.72 -16.26
CA LEU A 141 2.09 19.94 -15.97
C LEU A 141 1.17 21.17 -15.90
N LEU A 142 0.25 21.32 -16.86
CA LEU A 142 -0.75 22.39 -16.86
C LEU A 142 -1.62 22.35 -15.61
N ARG A 143 -2.11 21.16 -15.22
CA ARG A 143 -2.87 20.99 -13.96
C ARG A 143 -2.05 21.27 -12.70
N SER A 144 -0.73 21.27 -12.79
CA SER A 144 0.17 21.54 -11.66
C SER A 144 0.57 23.01 -11.52
N LEU A 145 0.18 23.88 -12.46
CA LEU A 145 0.59 25.28 -12.51
C LEU A 145 0.26 26.08 -11.22
N PRO A 146 -0.93 25.96 -10.60
CA PRO A 146 -1.23 26.69 -9.37
C PRO A 146 -0.30 26.33 -8.22
N ALA A 147 0.00 25.02 -8.05
CA ALA A 147 0.95 24.55 -7.04
C ALA A 147 2.38 24.98 -7.38
N ALA A 148 2.76 25.00 -8.66
CA ALA A 148 4.08 25.48 -9.07
C ALA A 148 4.30 26.97 -8.76
N LEU A 149 3.26 27.80 -8.93
CA LEU A 149 3.29 29.21 -8.57
C LEU A 149 3.44 29.41 -7.06
N ASP A 150 2.66 28.68 -6.26
CA ASP A 150 2.78 28.73 -4.78
C ASP A 150 4.17 28.26 -4.30
N TRP A 151 4.70 27.19 -4.87
CA TRP A 151 6.06 26.73 -4.56
C TRP A 151 7.12 27.80 -4.91
N TYR A 152 7.00 28.46 -6.07
CA TYR A 152 7.95 29.47 -6.50
C TYR A 152 7.88 30.75 -5.64
N ALA A 153 6.68 31.13 -5.19
CA ALA A 153 6.48 32.31 -4.36
C ALA A 153 6.87 32.07 -2.89
N ASN A 154 6.52 30.92 -2.33
CA ASN A 154 6.52 30.69 -0.87
C ASN A 154 7.42 29.55 -0.41
N GLY A 155 8.10 28.83 -1.31
CA GLY A 155 8.95 27.68 -0.95
C GLY A 155 8.18 26.49 -0.36
N SER A 156 6.86 26.45 -0.55
CA SER A 156 5.93 25.49 0.05
C SER A 156 6.27 24.02 -0.27
N ILE A 157 6.53 23.21 0.76
CA ILE A 157 6.84 21.77 0.64
C ILE A 157 5.59 20.98 0.20
N THR A 158 4.41 21.38 0.65
CA THR A 158 3.11 20.83 0.26
C THR A 158 2.82 21.04 -1.22
N ALA A 159 3.13 22.23 -1.75
CA ALA A 159 3.04 22.51 -3.17
C ALA A 159 3.96 21.60 -4.00
N ARG A 160 5.20 21.38 -3.53
CA ARG A 160 6.14 20.43 -4.17
C ARG A 160 5.61 19.00 -4.18
N SER A 161 5.00 18.53 -3.08
CA SER A 161 4.38 17.22 -3.01
C SER A 161 3.23 17.08 -4.01
N THR A 162 2.38 18.11 -4.09
CA THR A 162 1.24 18.15 -5.02
C THR A 162 1.69 18.06 -6.49
N ILE A 163 2.79 18.72 -6.84
CA ILE A 163 3.39 18.65 -8.19
C ILE A 163 3.87 17.23 -8.50
N LYS A 164 4.58 16.57 -7.57
CA LYS A 164 5.04 15.18 -7.75
C LYS A 164 3.87 14.21 -7.96
N GLN A 165 2.83 14.34 -7.13
CA GLN A 165 1.62 13.51 -7.21
C GLN A 165 0.89 13.70 -8.55
N ARG A 166 0.63 14.94 -8.96
CA ARG A 166 -0.05 15.25 -10.24
C ARG A 166 0.75 14.74 -11.44
N LEU A 167 2.08 14.81 -11.36
CA LEU A 167 2.98 14.27 -12.38
C LEU A 167 3.16 12.73 -12.29
N GLY A 168 2.54 12.04 -11.33
CA GLY A 168 2.71 10.59 -11.17
C GLY A 168 4.16 10.18 -10.89
N LEU A 169 4.91 11.05 -10.20
CA LEU A 169 6.27 10.82 -9.76
C LEU A 169 6.34 10.19 -8.36
N ASP A 170 5.20 10.13 -7.67
CA ASP A 170 5.07 9.41 -6.40
C ASP A 170 4.81 7.91 -6.65
N THR A 171 5.28 7.10 -5.70
CA THR A 171 5.25 5.64 -5.80
C THR A 171 3.94 5.01 -5.31
N ALA A 172 3.03 5.77 -4.71
CA ALA A 172 1.76 5.29 -4.15
C ALA A 172 0.55 5.75 -5.00
N PRO A 173 -0.46 4.88 -5.21
CA PRO A 173 -1.73 5.27 -5.84
C PRO A 173 -2.49 6.28 -4.97
N ASP A 174 -3.23 7.19 -5.62
CA ASP A 174 -3.96 8.28 -4.96
C ASP A 174 -5.10 7.72 -4.09
N PRO A 175 -5.12 7.95 -2.76
CA PRO A 175 -6.19 7.47 -1.90
C PRO A 175 -7.50 8.23 -2.16
N SER A 176 -8.63 7.52 -2.16
CA SER A 176 -9.97 8.11 -2.25
C SER A 176 -10.24 9.03 -1.05
N ALA A 177 -10.94 10.15 -1.29
CA ALA A 177 -11.35 11.06 -0.23
C ALA A 177 -12.35 10.36 0.71
N LEU A 178 -12.07 10.40 2.02
CA LEU A 178 -12.91 9.82 3.05
C LEU A 178 -14.11 10.72 3.31
N SER A 179 -15.30 10.14 3.40
CA SER A 179 -16.55 10.86 3.66
C SER A 179 -16.79 11.00 5.17
N PRO A 180 -16.84 12.24 5.73
CA PRO A 180 -17.21 12.45 7.13
C PRO A 180 -18.66 12.06 7.43
N ASP A 181 -19.54 12.16 6.44
CA ASP A 181 -20.97 11.93 6.59
C ASP A 181 -21.28 10.50 7.06
N LEU A 182 -20.40 9.53 6.76
CA LEU A 182 -20.51 8.15 7.25
C LEU A 182 -20.60 8.07 8.78
N PHE A 183 -19.94 8.98 9.50
CA PHE A 183 -19.89 8.99 10.96
C PHE A 183 -20.87 10.00 11.59
N SER A 184 -21.68 10.68 10.78
CA SER A 184 -22.65 11.64 11.28
C SER A 184 -23.80 10.94 12.03
N ILE A 185 -24.16 11.46 13.19
CA ILE A 185 -25.29 10.95 13.97
C ILE A 185 -26.57 11.48 13.33
N ARG A 186 -27.35 10.59 12.71
CA ARG A 186 -28.71 10.88 12.28
C ARG A 186 -29.61 9.77 12.78
N GLU A 187 -30.68 10.12 13.49
CA GLU A 187 -31.76 9.17 13.70
C GLU A 187 -32.31 8.77 12.33
N PRO A 188 -32.39 7.46 12.01
CA PRO A 188 -33.00 7.05 10.76
C PRO A 188 -34.39 7.67 10.68
N GLY A 189 -34.65 8.45 9.62
CA GLY A 189 -35.99 8.98 9.37
C GLY A 189 -37.02 7.84 9.37
N PRO A 190 -38.31 8.12 9.65
CA PRO A 190 -39.32 7.08 9.79
C PRO A 190 -39.36 6.23 8.51
N ALA A 191 -38.81 5.02 8.59
CA ALA A 191 -39.01 4.01 7.57
C ALA A 191 -40.46 3.52 7.70
N ALA A 192 -41.09 3.16 6.58
CA ALA A 192 -42.32 2.38 6.63
C ALA A 192 -42.10 1.18 7.55
N ALA A 193 -43.07 0.86 8.41
CA ALA A 193 -42.97 -0.27 9.33
C ALA A 193 -42.56 -1.52 8.54
N PRO A 194 -41.41 -2.15 8.85
CA PRO A 194 -40.87 -3.18 7.99
C PRO A 194 -41.83 -4.37 7.94
N GLY A 195 -42.30 -4.69 6.74
CA GLY A 195 -43.18 -5.82 6.47
C GLY A 195 -42.47 -7.18 6.65
N PRO A 196 -43.21 -8.29 6.54
CA PRO A 196 -42.63 -9.62 6.67
C PRO A 196 -41.55 -9.90 5.63
N VAL A 197 -40.61 -10.79 5.94
CA VAL A 197 -39.58 -11.28 5.02
C VAL A 197 -39.62 -12.80 4.91
N THR A 198 -39.29 -13.33 3.73
CA THR A 198 -39.06 -14.77 3.54
C THR A 198 -37.58 -15.04 3.30
N ILE A 199 -36.96 -15.83 4.17
CA ILE A 199 -35.56 -16.21 4.08
C ILE A 199 -35.47 -17.56 3.35
N VAL A 200 -34.71 -17.59 2.25
CA VAL A 200 -34.40 -18.79 1.47
C VAL A 200 -33.01 -19.27 1.89
N PHE A 201 -32.96 -20.49 2.43
CA PHE A 201 -31.76 -21.06 3.06
C PHE A 201 -31.41 -22.40 2.41
N PRO A 202 -30.64 -22.40 1.30
CA PRO A 202 -30.22 -23.62 0.63
C PRO A 202 -29.10 -24.33 1.42
N VAL A 203 -29.21 -25.65 1.54
CA VAL A 203 -28.29 -26.49 2.28
C VAL A 203 -27.78 -27.61 1.37
N PHE A 204 -26.46 -27.66 1.19
CA PHE A 204 -25.76 -28.78 0.59
C PHE A 204 -24.45 -29.03 1.35
N ASN A 205 -24.39 -30.12 2.12
CA ASN A 205 -23.29 -30.44 3.04
C ASN A 205 -23.11 -29.39 4.16
N ALA A 206 -21.86 -29.22 4.63
CA ALA A 206 -21.47 -28.22 5.64
C ALA A 206 -22.11 -28.40 7.03
N LEU A 207 -22.36 -29.64 7.46
CA LEU A 207 -23.00 -29.96 8.75
C LEU A 207 -22.41 -29.21 9.95
N ALA A 208 -21.09 -29.03 9.99
CA ALA A 208 -20.39 -28.37 11.10
C ALA A 208 -20.83 -26.90 11.33
N MET A 209 -21.35 -26.22 10.31
CA MET A 209 -21.76 -24.80 10.39
C MET A 209 -23.26 -24.62 10.56
N LEU A 210 -24.07 -25.62 10.19
CA LEU A 210 -25.53 -25.53 10.17
C LEU A 210 -26.18 -25.19 11.53
N PRO A 211 -25.76 -25.79 12.67
CA PRO A 211 -26.37 -25.48 13.97
C PRO A 211 -26.30 -23.99 14.30
N ASP A 212 -25.10 -23.41 14.19
CA ASP A 212 -24.85 -22.02 14.52
C ASP A 212 -25.54 -21.06 13.54
N ALA A 213 -25.52 -21.37 12.23
CA ALA A 213 -26.15 -20.54 11.22
C ALA A 213 -27.68 -20.48 11.39
N LEU A 214 -28.33 -21.63 11.62
CA LEU A 214 -29.78 -21.70 11.87
C LEU A 214 -30.16 -21.03 13.19
N ASP A 215 -29.39 -21.25 14.25
CA ASP A 215 -29.62 -20.61 15.55
C ASP A 215 -29.52 -19.07 15.45
N ARG A 216 -28.51 -18.55 14.72
CA ARG A 216 -28.42 -17.11 14.43
C ARG A 216 -29.64 -16.60 13.67
N VAL A 217 -30.12 -17.31 12.64
CA VAL A 217 -31.35 -16.90 11.93
C VAL A 217 -32.54 -16.82 12.89
N LEU A 218 -32.73 -17.81 13.77
CA LEU A 218 -33.84 -17.81 14.72
C LEU A 218 -33.74 -16.69 15.76
N ARG A 219 -32.53 -16.41 16.29
CA ARG A 219 -32.32 -15.46 17.39
C ARG A 219 -32.11 -14.01 16.95
N HIS A 220 -31.48 -13.80 15.79
CA HIS A 220 -30.99 -12.49 15.38
C HIS A 220 -31.89 -11.77 14.37
N THR A 221 -32.85 -12.48 13.76
CA THR A 221 -33.79 -11.88 12.81
C THR A 221 -34.86 -11.09 13.55
N ASP A 222 -34.88 -9.78 13.30
CA ASP A 222 -35.64 -8.77 14.04
C ASP A 222 -36.95 -8.32 13.36
N LEU A 223 -37.30 -8.95 12.24
CA LEU A 223 -38.55 -8.72 11.50
C LEU A 223 -39.50 -9.91 11.63
N PRO A 224 -40.81 -9.77 11.32
CA PRO A 224 -41.64 -10.92 11.05
C PRO A 224 -41.04 -11.73 9.89
N TRP A 225 -40.73 -13.01 10.12
CA TRP A 225 -39.99 -13.82 9.15
C TRP A 225 -40.62 -15.19 8.92
N HIS A 226 -40.41 -15.73 7.72
CA HIS A 226 -40.62 -17.14 7.37
C HIS A 226 -39.33 -17.70 6.78
N LEU A 227 -38.92 -18.89 7.20
CA LEU A 227 -37.68 -19.54 6.76
C LEU A 227 -37.99 -20.76 5.90
N ILE A 228 -37.49 -20.79 4.67
CA ILE A 228 -37.55 -21.93 3.76
C ILE A 228 -36.16 -22.57 3.72
N VAL A 229 -36.01 -23.70 4.38
CA VAL A 229 -34.78 -24.51 4.35
C VAL A 229 -34.90 -25.53 3.23
N VAL A 230 -33.95 -25.53 2.29
CA VAL A 230 -33.91 -26.49 1.18
C VAL A 230 -32.70 -27.40 1.32
N GLU A 231 -32.93 -28.63 1.77
CA GLU A 231 -31.92 -29.69 1.80
C GLU A 231 -31.78 -30.28 0.39
N ASP A 232 -30.64 -30.03 -0.26
CA ASP A 232 -30.41 -30.37 -1.67
C ASP A 232 -29.71 -31.71 -1.89
N CYS A 233 -30.18 -32.76 -1.22
CA CYS A 233 -29.63 -34.11 -1.33
C CYS A 233 -28.11 -34.13 -1.06
N SER A 234 -27.74 -33.61 0.10
CA SER A 234 -26.37 -33.56 0.63
C SER A 234 -25.72 -34.94 0.58
N THR A 235 -24.43 -34.97 0.22
CA THR A 235 -23.63 -36.20 0.21
C THR A 235 -23.17 -36.58 1.62
N ASP A 236 -23.09 -35.61 2.53
CA ASP A 236 -22.90 -35.84 3.95
C ASP A 236 -24.18 -36.42 4.56
N ALA A 237 -24.11 -37.69 4.97
CA ALA A 237 -25.22 -38.45 5.51
C ALA A 237 -25.78 -37.86 6.82
N GLY A 238 -25.04 -37.00 7.52
CA GLY A 238 -25.48 -36.38 8.77
C GLY A 238 -26.41 -35.17 8.59
N VAL A 239 -26.40 -34.52 7.42
CA VAL A 239 -27.15 -33.26 7.20
C VAL A 239 -28.66 -33.45 7.26
N ARG A 240 -29.21 -34.41 6.51
CA ARG A 240 -30.65 -34.64 6.45
C ARG A 240 -31.23 -35.09 7.80
N PRO A 241 -30.64 -36.07 8.52
CA PRO A 241 -31.04 -36.39 9.89
C PRO A 241 -30.97 -35.19 10.84
N PHE A 242 -29.91 -34.40 10.77
CA PHE A 242 -29.76 -33.19 11.57
C PHE A 242 -30.91 -32.19 11.32
N LEU A 243 -31.21 -31.86 10.07
CA LEU A 243 -32.29 -30.90 9.74
C LEU A 243 -33.66 -31.40 10.18
N LYS A 244 -33.93 -32.72 10.07
CA LYS A 244 -35.17 -33.33 10.59
C LYS A 244 -35.26 -33.19 12.10
N SER A 245 -34.18 -33.52 12.81
CA SER A 245 -34.12 -33.41 14.26
C SER A 245 -34.27 -31.96 14.71
N TRP A 246 -33.57 -31.03 14.06
CA TRP A 246 -33.67 -29.59 14.32
C TRP A 246 -35.10 -29.09 14.12
N HIS A 247 -35.73 -29.39 12.98
CA HIS A 247 -37.10 -28.99 12.68
C HIS A 247 -38.14 -29.59 13.66
N ALA A 248 -37.94 -30.85 14.06
CA ALA A 248 -38.76 -31.52 15.07
C ALA A 248 -38.55 -30.96 16.49
N GLY A 249 -37.38 -30.39 16.79
CA GLY A 249 -37.07 -29.74 18.05
C GLY A 249 -37.61 -28.30 18.18
N LEU A 250 -38.05 -27.68 17.08
CA LEU A 250 -38.64 -26.33 17.11
C LEU A 250 -39.94 -26.30 17.93
N THR A 251 -40.16 -25.20 18.65
CA THR A 251 -41.45 -24.90 19.30
C THR A 251 -42.57 -24.81 18.26
N ARG A 252 -43.84 -24.94 18.69
CA ARG A 252 -45.00 -24.84 17.78
C ARG A 252 -44.97 -23.56 16.94
N ASP A 253 -44.64 -22.42 17.56
CA ASP A 253 -44.62 -21.11 16.90
C ASP A 253 -43.41 -20.91 15.98
N GLN A 254 -42.26 -21.51 16.30
CA GLN A 254 -41.12 -21.54 15.39
C GLN A 254 -41.42 -22.43 14.19
N ARG A 255 -41.95 -23.64 14.41
CA ARG A 255 -42.28 -24.59 13.34
C ARG A 255 -43.30 -24.01 12.36
N ALA A 256 -44.27 -23.23 12.84
CA ALA A 256 -45.24 -22.54 11.98
C ALA A 256 -44.60 -21.54 10.99
N ARG A 257 -43.39 -21.06 11.30
CA ARG A 257 -42.61 -20.10 10.49
C ARG A 257 -41.48 -20.77 9.69
N VAL A 258 -41.35 -22.09 9.73
CA VAL A 258 -40.28 -22.82 9.05
C VAL A 258 -40.89 -23.82 8.07
N THR A 259 -40.36 -23.86 6.85
CA THR A 259 -40.66 -24.89 5.85
C THR A 259 -39.37 -25.62 5.50
N LEU A 260 -39.30 -26.91 5.82
CA LEU A 260 -38.20 -27.78 5.43
C LEU A 260 -38.58 -28.53 4.15
N ILE A 261 -37.73 -28.41 3.13
CA ILE A 261 -37.88 -29.08 1.83
C ILE A 261 -36.71 -30.03 1.65
N GLU A 262 -37.00 -31.29 1.34
CA GLU A 262 -36.00 -32.29 1.01
C GLU A 262 -36.06 -32.59 -0.49
N ASN A 263 -34.97 -32.32 -1.21
CA ASN A 263 -34.90 -32.68 -2.62
C ASN A 263 -34.56 -34.18 -2.76
N PRO A 264 -35.25 -34.91 -3.66
CA PRO A 264 -35.00 -36.33 -3.90
C PRO A 264 -33.69 -36.59 -4.65
N ARG A 265 -33.12 -35.56 -5.29
CA ARG A 265 -31.84 -35.57 -6.00
C ARG A 265 -31.18 -34.19 -5.87
N ASN A 266 -29.87 -34.12 -6.03
CA ASN A 266 -29.14 -32.85 -6.04
C ASN A 266 -29.55 -32.01 -7.27
N LEU A 267 -30.26 -30.91 -7.04
CA LEU A 267 -30.71 -29.96 -8.07
C LEU A 267 -29.69 -28.84 -8.32
N GLY A 268 -28.63 -28.78 -7.51
CA GLY A 268 -27.70 -27.67 -7.47
C GLY A 268 -28.30 -26.44 -6.80
N PHE A 269 -27.42 -25.47 -6.52
CA PHE A 269 -27.79 -24.21 -5.88
C PHE A 269 -28.98 -23.52 -6.58
N ILE A 270 -28.87 -23.35 -7.90
CA ILE A 270 -29.87 -22.66 -8.73
C ILE A 270 -31.23 -23.36 -8.66
N GLY A 271 -31.27 -24.68 -8.84
CA GLY A 271 -32.53 -25.45 -8.82
C GLY A 271 -33.21 -25.39 -7.46
N SER A 272 -32.44 -25.50 -6.38
CA SER A 272 -32.93 -25.40 -5.00
C SER A 272 -33.46 -24.02 -4.66
N VAL A 273 -32.73 -22.97 -5.05
CA VAL A 273 -33.15 -21.57 -4.84
C VAL A 273 -34.40 -21.25 -5.66
N ASN A 274 -34.48 -21.64 -6.92
CA ASN A 274 -35.66 -21.42 -7.77
C ASN A 274 -36.92 -22.10 -7.20
N LYS A 275 -36.78 -23.33 -6.67
CA LYS A 275 -37.87 -24.03 -5.98
C LYS A 275 -38.35 -23.26 -4.75
N ALA A 276 -37.42 -22.69 -3.98
CA ALA A 276 -37.74 -21.86 -2.82
C ALA A 276 -38.37 -20.51 -3.21
N PHE A 277 -37.88 -19.85 -4.27
CA PHE A 277 -38.47 -18.60 -4.78
C PHE A 277 -39.93 -18.79 -5.16
N LYS A 278 -40.28 -19.89 -5.82
CA LYS A 278 -41.68 -20.21 -6.14
C LYS A 278 -42.59 -20.24 -4.90
N LEU A 279 -42.09 -20.79 -3.80
CA LEU A 279 -42.84 -20.84 -2.53
C LEU A 279 -42.84 -19.48 -1.82
N ALA A 280 -41.73 -18.76 -1.85
CA ALA A 280 -41.62 -17.43 -1.28
C ALA A 280 -42.58 -16.43 -1.97
N MET A 281 -42.80 -16.58 -3.28
CA MET A 281 -43.75 -15.75 -4.03
C MET A 281 -45.22 -15.96 -3.63
N ALA A 282 -45.56 -17.07 -3.00
CA ALA A 282 -46.90 -17.31 -2.44
C ALA A 282 -47.14 -16.60 -1.10
N ARG A 283 -46.13 -15.92 -0.55
CA ARG A 283 -46.20 -15.17 0.73
C ARG A 283 -45.99 -13.69 0.46
N ASP A 284 -46.53 -12.82 1.30
CA ASP A 284 -46.22 -11.39 1.23
C ASP A 284 -44.79 -11.10 1.72
N GLY A 285 -44.23 -9.98 1.26
CA GLY A 285 -42.94 -9.49 1.71
C GLY A 285 -41.77 -9.70 0.75
N HIS A 286 -40.62 -9.18 1.15
CA HIS A 286 -39.35 -9.30 0.41
C HIS A 286 -38.68 -10.65 0.66
N VAL A 287 -37.81 -11.06 -0.26
CA VAL A 287 -37.10 -12.35 -0.16
C VAL A 287 -35.65 -12.08 0.19
N ILE A 288 -35.09 -12.87 1.10
CA ILE A 288 -33.66 -12.83 1.42
C ILE A 288 -33.05 -14.18 1.07
N LEU A 289 -32.08 -14.19 0.17
CA LEU A 289 -31.23 -15.34 -0.09
C LEU A 289 -30.11 -15.34 0.95
N LEU A 290 -29.98 -16.43 1.71
CA LEU A 290 -28.97 -16.57 2.76
C LEU A 290 -28.33 -17.96 2.69
N ASN A 291 -27.05 -18.02 2.36
CA ASN A 291 -26.31 -19.28 2.32
C ASN A 291 -26.18 -19.92 3.70
N SER A 292 -26.03 -21.25 3.71
CA SER A 292 -25.90 -22.04 4.93
C SER A 292 -24.59 -21.87 5.70
N ASP A 293 -23.64 -21.15 5.13
CA ASP A 293 -22.36 -20.77 5.72
C ASP A 293 -22.23 -19.25 5.96
N ALA A 294 -23.36 -18.53 5.92
CA ALA A 294 -23.46 -17.12 6.27
C ALA A 294 -23.97 -16.94 7.71
N PHE A 295 -23.26 -16.12 8.49
CA PHE A 295 -23.48 -15.92 9.93
C PHE A 295 -23.93 -14.49 10.17
N VAL A 296 -25.25 -14.32 10.37
CA VAL A 296 -25.88 -13.01 10.51
C VAL A 296 -25.71 -12.43 11.93
N PRO A 297 -25.44 -11.12 12.08
CA PRO A 297 -25.40 -10.45 13.37
C PRO A 297 -26.81 -10.12 13.89
N ALA A 298 -26.93 -9.67 15.14
CA ALA A 298 -28.20 -9.21 15.70
C ALA A 298 -28.79 -8.03 14.90
N GLY A 299 -30.12 -8.02 14.68
CA GLY A 299 -30.79 -6.90 14.01
C GLY A 299 -30.41 -6.73 12.53
N TRP A 300 -30.05 -7.82 11.86
CA TRP A 300 -29.53 -7.77 10.49
C TRP A 300 -30.62 -7.57 9.43
N ALA A 301 -31.81 -8.14 9.63
CA ALA A 301 -32.82 -8.24 8.58
C ALA A 301 -33.44 -6.88 8.29
N SER A 302 -33.80 -6.11 9.32
CA SER A 302 -34.28 -4.74 9.16
C SER A 302 -33.28 -3.84 8.45
N ARG A 303 -31.98 -3.93 8.82
CA ARG A 303 -30.89 -3.19 8.17
C ARG A 303 -30.74 -3.58 6.70
N LEU A 304 -30.76 -4.88 6.39
CA LEU A 304 -30.59 -5.37 5.02
C LEU A 304 -31.74 -4.95 4.10
N VAL A 305 -32.99 -4.96 4.57
CA VAL A 305 -34.14 -4.59 3.73
C VAL A 305 -34.44 -3.09 3.72
N ARG A 306 -33.92 -2.31 4.68
CA ARG A 306 -34.16 -0.86 4.76
C ARG A 306 -33.97 -0.13 3.42
N PRO A 307 -32.90 -0.35 2.63
CA PRO A 307 -32.72 0.35 1.36
C PRO A 307 -33.82 0.07 0.33
N ILE A 308 -34.45 -1.12 0.38
CA ILE A 308 -35.60 -1.46 -0.48
C ILE A 308 -36.83 -0.65 -0.06
N LEU A 309 -37.00 -0.43 1.24
CA LEU A 309 -38.15 0.31 1.79
C LEU A 309 -38.00 1.82 1.60
N THR A 310 -36.78 2.36 1.62
CA THR A 310 -36.51 3.80 1.53
C THR A 310 -36.29 4.30 0.10
N HIS A 311 -36.08 3.41 -0.87
CA HIS A 311 -35.81 3.80 -2.26
C HIS A 311 -36.59 2.94 -3.26
N GLU A 312 -37.39 3.61 -4.11
CA GLU A 312 -38.35 2.96 -5.01
C GLU A 312 -37.73 1.96 -6.01
N ASN A 313 -36.48 2.19 -6.42
CA ASN A 313 -35.82 1.44 -7.49
C ASN A 313 -34.71 0.50 -7.01
N VAL A 314 -34.62 0.22 -5.71
CA VAL A 314 -33.65 -0.75 -5.20
C VAL A 314 -34.20 -2.16 -5.42
N ALA A 315 -33.51 -2.92 -6.28
CA ALA A 315 -33.84 -4.28 -6.64
C ALA A 315 -33.18 -5.32 -5.73
N SER A 316 -31.94 -5.05 -5.30
CA SER A 316 -31.26 -5.90 -4.33
C SER A 316 -30.32 -5.15 -3.43
N VAL A 317 -30.04 -5.75 -2.27
CA VAL A 317 -29.10 -5.25 -1.27
C VAL A 317 -28.18 -6.38 -0.83
N THR A 318 -26.87 -6.13 -0.81
CA THR A 318 -25.84 -7.08 -0.33
C THR A 318 -25.02 -6.40 0.78
N PRO A 319 -24.80 -7.06 1.93
CA PRO A 319 -23.99 -6.52 3.01
C PRO A 319 -22.48 -6.65 2.73
N MET A 320 -21.66 -5.98 3.55
CA MET A 320 -20.22 -6.25 3.57
C MET A 320 -19.94 -7.61 4.20
N SER A 321 -18.81 -8.22 3.85
CA SER A 321 -18.38 -9.52 4.39
C SER A 321 -16.87 -9.66 4.40
N ASN A 322 -16.37 -10.73 5.01
CA ASN A 322 -14.98 -11.18 4.90
C ASN A 322 -14.70 -11.91 3.57
N ASP A 323 -15.73 -12.37 2.87
CA ASP A 323 -15.63 -13.07 1.58
C ASP A 323 -16.85 -12.79 0.67
N ALA A 324 -16.90 -11.58 0.11
CA ALA A 324 -17.99 -11.13 -0.77
C ALA A 324 -17.49 -10.27 -1.94
N GLU A 325 -16.40 -10.71 -2.59
CA GLU A 325 -15.82 -10.06 -3.77
C GLU A 325 -15.60 -8.54 -3.60
N ILE A 326 -16.31 -7.71 -4.36
CA ILE A 326 -16.24 -6.24 -4.31
C ILE A 326 -16.70 -5.65 -2.95
N PHE A 327 -17.31 -6.45 -2.08
CA PHE A 327 -17.75 -6.10 -0.73
C PHE A 327 -16.83 -6.67 0.38
N SER A 328 -15.70 -7.29 0.03
CA SER A 328 -14.78 -7.92 1.00
C SER A 328 -14.02 -6.94 1.89
N VAL A 329 -13.95 -7.24 3.19
CA VAL A 329 -13.14 -6.58 4.22
C VAL A 329 -12.08 -7.58 4.73
N PRO A 330 -10.84 -7.17 5.03
CA PRO A 330 -10.33 -5.79 5.05
C PRO A 330 -9.98 -5.21 3.68
N VAL A 331 -9.71 -6.05 2.68
CA VAL A 331 -9.24 -5.63 1.35
C VAL A 331 -10.24 -6.10 0.29
N ILE A 332 -10.58 -5.19 -0.63
CA ILE A 332 -11.53 -5.46 -1.72
C ILE A 332 -11.07 -6.69 -2.54
N CYS A 333 -12.02 -7.57 -2.88
CA CYS A 333 -11.79 -8.82 -3.62
C CYS A 333 -10.80 -9.80 -2.96
N GLN A 334 -10.46 -9.62 -1.67
CA GLN A 334 -9.58 -10.51 -0.93
C GLN A 334 -10.33 -11.16 0.22
N ARG A 335 -10.38 -12.50 0.21
CA ARG A 335 -10.95 -13.27 1.31
C ARG A 335 -10.07 -13.13 2.56
N SER A 336 -10.72 -12.93 3.71
CA SER A 336 -10.10 -13.15 5.01
C SER A 336 -10.90 -14.18 5.82
N ASN A 337 -10.22 -15.05 6.56
CA ASN A 337 -10.87 -15.93 7.52
C ASN A 337 -11.11 -15.17 8.81
N LEU A 338 -12.22 -15.41 9.48
CA LEU A 338 -12.54 -14.80 10.77
C LEU A 338 -12.49 -15.81 11.92
N ARG A 339 -12.14 -15.32 13.12
CA ARG A 339 -12.25 -16.06 14.39
C ARG A 339 -13.68 -15.90 14.93
N PRO A 340 -14.18 -16.84 15.75
CA PRO A 340 -15.48 -16.68 16.41
C PRO A 340 -15.60 -15.33 17.11
N GLY A 341 -16.72 -14.62 16.88
CA GLY A 341 -17.01 -13.29 17.46
C GLY A 341 -16.41 -12.10 16.70
N GLU A 342 -15.43 -12.29 15.80
CA GLU A 342 -14.84 -11.18 15.01
C GLU A 342 -15.88 -10.45 14.18
N ALA A 343 -16.76 -11.21 13.52
CA ALA A 343 -17.80 -10.66 12.66
C ALA A 343 -18.77 -9.74 13.41
N ASP A 344 -19.15 -10.11 14.63
CA ASP A 344 -20.09 -9.34 15.45
C ASP A 344 -19.46 -8.02 15.92
N LEU A 345 -18.15 -8.00 16.16
CA LEU A 345 -17.43 -6.79 16.54
C LEU A 345 -17.21 -5.84 15.36
N ILE A 346 -16.94 -6.39 14.17
CA ILE A 346 -16.89 -5.60 12.94
C ILE A 346 -18.29 -5.03 12.64
N ASP A 347 -19.34 -5.83 12.81
CA ASP A 347 -20.72 -5.37 12.64
C ASP A 347 -21.13 -4.32 13.69
N ALA A 348 -20.63 -4.39 14.92
CA ALA A 348 -20.88 -3.35 15.92
C ALA A 348 -20.39 -1.98 15.43
N VAL A 349 -19.26 -1.91 14.72
CA VAL A 349 -18.79 -0.69 14.08
C VAL A 349 -19.66 -0.32 12.87
N ALA A 350 -20.01 -1.29 12.03
CA ALA A 350 -20.87 -1.09 10.87
C ALA A 350 -22.23 -0.50 11.25
N SER A 351 -22.84 -1.02 12.33
CA SER A 351 -24.15 -0.59 12.84
C SER A 351 -24.19 0.87 13.28
N GLY A 352 -23.03 1.47 13.57
CA GLY A 352 -22.89 2.88 13.93
C GLY A 352 -22.75 3.83 12.75
N PHE A 353 -22.67 3.32 11.51
CA PHE A 353 -22.60 4.18 10.32
C PHE A 353 -23.93 4.85 10.02
N ASN A 354 -23.87 6.05 9.46
CA ASN A 354 -25.07 6.73 8.96
C ASN A 354 -25.74 5.86 7.88
N PRO A 355 -27.01 5.47 8.07
CA PRO A 355 -27.65 4.45 7.25
C PRO A 355 -27.98 4.92 5.83
N ASP A 356 -27.96 6.23 5.55
CA ASP A 356 -28.21 6.79 4.22
C ASP A 356 -26.90 6.88 3.40
N THR A 357 -25.78 7.18 4.05
CA THR A 357 -24.46 7.28 3.39
C THR A 357 -23.69 5.96 3.38
N ALA A 358 -24.15 4.96 4.14
CA ALA A 358 -23.61 3.61 4.14
C ALA A 358 -24.01 2.78 2.90
N LEU A 359 -24.63 3.38 1.88
CA LEU A 359 -25.17 2.73 0.70
C LEU A 359 -24.37 3.08 -0.56
N CYS A 360 -24.12 2.10 -1.41
CA CYS A 360 -23.41 2.31 -2.68
C CYS A 360 -24.07 1.56 -3.84
N ASN A 361 -24.15 2.19 -5.02
CA ASN A 361 -24.55 1.49 -6.25
C ASN A 361 -23.46 0.50 -6.67
N ALA A 362 -23.85 -0.76 -6.86
CA ALA A 362 -22.97 -1.82 -7.31
C ALA A 362 -23.35 -2.34 -8.70
N PRO A 363 -22.39 -2.89 -9.46
CA PRO A 363 -22.68 -3.52 -10.74
C PRO A 363 -23.51 -4.80 -10.59
N THR A 364 -23.44 -5.47 -9.44
CA THR A 364 -24.19 -6.69 -9.09
C THR A 364 -24.37 -6.80 -7.57
N GLY A 365 -25.29 -7.67 -7.13
CA GLY A 365 -25.27 -8.23 -5.77
C GLY A 365 -24.43 -9.51 -5.71
N VAL A 366 -24.15 -9.99 -4.49
CA VAL A 366 -23.44 -11.26 -4.23
C VAL A 366 -24.38 -12.21 -3.48
N GLY A 367 -24.54 -13.43 -4.00
CA GLY A 367 -25.61 -14.36 -3.60
C GLY A 367 -25.49 -15.01 -2.21
N PHE A 368 -24.40 -14.80 -1.46
CA PHE A 368 -24.22 -15.41 -0.13
C PHE A 368 -25.22 -14.86 0.91
N CYS A 369 -25.55 -13.58 0.80
CA CYS A 369 -26.53 -12.88 1.61
C CYS A 369 -27.06 -11.70 0.78
N MET A 370 -28.29 -11.81 0.28
CA MET A 370 -28.84 -10.86 -0.67
C MET A 370 -30.34 -10.67 -0.43
N ALA A 371 -30.76 -9.47 -0.07
CA ALA A 371 -32.17 -9.10 -0.08
C ALA A 371 -32.62 -8.79 -1.51
N LEU A 372 -33.79 -9.28 -1.88
CA LEU A 372 -34.42 -9.17 -3.19
C LEU A 372 -35.76 -8.47 -3.02
N ASN A 373 -35.90 -7.33 -3.69
CA ASN A 373 -37.16 -6.61 -3.74
C ASN A 373 -38.18 -7.46 -4.50
N ARG A 374 -39.27 -7.80 -3.81
CA ARG A 374 -40.39 -8.60 -4.34
C ARG A 374 -40.85 -8.13 -5.72
N ARG A 375 -41.01 -6.81 -5.94
CA ARG A 375 -41.51 -6.25 -7.21
C ARG A 375 -40.59 -6.54 -8.39
N TYR A 376 -39.30 -6.71 -8.14
CA TYR A 376 -38.32 -7.06 -9.16
C TYR A 376 -38.17 -8.58 -9.28
N LEU A 377 -38.27 -9.31 -8.16
CA LEU A 377 -38.31 -10.77 -8.20
C LEU A 377 -39.53 -11.29 -8.96
N GLU A 378 -40.71 -10.66 -8.86
CA GLU A 378 -41.89 -11.01 -9.68
C GLU A 378 -41.63 -10.82 -11.20
N LYS A 379 -40.76 -9.89 -11.58
CA LYS A 379 -40.41 -9.63 -12.99
C LYS A 379 -39.41 -10.63 -13.56
N GLU A 380 -38.57 -11.21 -12.70
CA GLU A 380 -37.60 -12.26 -13.02
C GLU A 380 -37.59 -13.27 -11.84
N PRO A 381 -38.57 -14.21 -11.81
CA PRO A 381 -38.88 -15.02 -10.62
C PRO A 381 -37.92 -16.18 -10.37
N GLN A 382 -36.88 -16.32 -11.19
CA GLN A 382 -35.94 -17.41 -11.15
C GLN A 382 -34.56 -16.96 -11.64
N PHE A 383 -33.54 -17.63 -11.12
CA PHE A 383 -32.21 -17.63 -11.69
C PHE A 383 -32.15 -18.50 -12.95
N ASP A 384 -31.32 -18.09 -13.91
CA ASP A 384 -31.16 -18.80 -15.18
C ASP A 384 -30.40 -20.12 -14.98
N THR A 385 -31.03 -21.23 -15.34
CA THR A 385 -30.45 -22.57 -15.16
C THR A 385 -29.27 -22.85 -16.10
N VAL A 386 -28.97 -21.98 -17.07
CA VAL A 386 -27.79 -22.10 -17.94
C VAL A 386 -26.48 -22.16 -17.15
N PHE A 387 -26.43 -21.54 -15.96
CA PHE A 387 -25.26 -21.52 -15.08
C PHE A 387 -25.07 -22.83 -14.29
N GLY A 388 -25.92 -23.83 -14.54
CA GLY A 388 -25.78 -25.18 -14.01
C GLY A 388 -25.84 -25.23 -12.49
N ARG A 389 -24.70 -25.43 -11.83
CA ARG A 389 -24.62 -25.62 -10.37
C ARG A 389 -24.35 -24.34 -9.57
N GLY A 390 -24.25 -23.17 -10.23
CA GLY A 390 -24.04 -21.85 -9.61
C GLY A 390 -22.88 -21.08 -10.24
N TYR A 391 -22.53 -19.93 -9.67
CA TYR A 391 -21.57 -18.94 -10.16
C TYR A 391 -22.04 -18.20 -11.42
N GLY A 392 -22.55 -16.97 -11.27
CA GLY A 392 -22.93 -16.07 -12.36
C GLY A 392 -24.45 -15.88 -12.52
N GLU A 393 -25.26 -16.69 -11.83
CA GLU A 393 -26.71 -16.60 -11.83
C GLU A 393 -27.23 -15.29 -11.23
N GLU A 394 -26.61 -14.83 -10.14
CA GLU A 394 -26.95 -13.59 -9.47
C GLU A 394 -26.53 -12.39 -10.30
N VAL A 395 -25.39 -12.52 -11.01
CA VAL A 395 -24.93 -11.51 -11.97
C VAL A 395 -25.92 -11.38 -13.12
N ASP A 396 -26.35 -12.50 -13.71
CA ASP A 396 -27.35 -12.51 -14.78
C ASP A 396 -28.67 -11.89 -14.35
N TRP A 397 -29.18 -12.28 -13.17
CA TRP A 397 -30.39 -11.71 -12.60
C TRP A 397 -30.25 -10.19 -12.39
N CYS A 398 -29.13 -9.75 -11.80
CA CYS A 398 -28.86 -8.34 -11.59
C CYS A 398 -28.82 -7.56 -12.91
N GLN A 399 -28.09 -8.05 -13.91
CA GLN A 399 -28.00 -7.37 -15.21
C GLN A 399 -29.36 -7.30 -15.94
N LYS A 400 -30.19 -8.35 -15.87
CA LYS A 400 -31.57 -8.32 -16.41
C LYS A 400 -32.44 -7.27 -15.72
N ILE A 401 -32.38 -7.20 -14.39
CA ILE A 401 -33.18 -6.26 -13.61
C ILE A 401 -32.68 -4.82 -13.75
N LYS A 402 -31.37 -4.61 -13.88
CA LYS A 402 -30.77 -3.32 -14.20
C LYS A 402 -31.31 -2.73 -15.50
N LYS A 403 -31.46 -3.54 -16.54
CA LYS A 403 -32.12 -3.13 -17.81
C LYS A 403 -33.59 -2.74 -17.63
N ARG A 404 -34.25 -3.18 -16.55
CA ARG A 404 -35.62 -2.82 -16.17
C ARG A 404 -35.67 -1.70 -15.11
N GLY A 405 -34.58 -0.94 -14.95
CA GLY A 405 -34.49 0.22 -14.06
C GLY A 405 -34.21 -0.11 -12.59
N GLY A 406 -33.91 -1.37 -12.25
CA GLY A 406 -33.53 -1.76 -10.90
C GLY A 406 -32.08 -1.41 -10.55
N ARG A 407 -31.82 -1.10 -9.28
CA ARG A 407 -30.47 -0.82 -8.74
C ARG A 407 -30.06 -1.90 -7.76
N HIS A 408 -28.78 -2.21 -7.75
CA HIS A 408 -28.15 -3.12 -6.78
C HIS A 408 -27.32 -2.30 -5.82
N ILE A 409 -27.50 -2.52 -4.52
CA ILE A 409 -26.91 -1.70 -3.46
C ILE A 409 -25.98 -2.54 -2.59
N GLY A 410 -24.75 -2.09 -2.43
CA GLY A 410 -23.87 -2.52 -1.34
C GLY A 410 -24.23 -1.77 -0.06
N HIS A 411 -24.43 -2.48 1.04
CA HIS A 411 -24.75 -1.90 2.34
C HIS A 411 -23.60 -2.11 3.33
N SER A 412 -22.92 -1.03 3.66
CA SER A 412 -21.79 -1.03 4.60
C SER A 412 -22.15 -0.89 6.07
N GLY A 413 -23.41 -0.62 6.39
CA GLY A 413 -23.94 -0.58 7.76
C GLY A 413 -24.33 -1.96 8.32
N LEU A 414 -24.00 -3.02 7.59
CA LEU A 414 -24.21 -4.40 7.97
C LEU A 414 -23.02 -5.24 7.52
N PHE A 415 -22.47 -6.02 8.44
CA PHE A 415 -21.41 -6.98 8.16
C PHE A 415 -21.89 -8.40 8.45
N VAL A 416 -21.83 -9.29 7.46
CA VAL A 416 -22.22 -10.70 7.60
C VAL A 416 -21.02 -11.58 7.33
N GLU A 417 -20.67 -12.45 8.27
CA GLU A 417 -19.58 -13.39 8.07
C GLU A 417 -19.99 -14.47 7.06
N HIS A 418 -19.09 -14.75 6.12
CA HIS A 418 -19.21 -15.83 5.16
C HIS A 418 -18.04 -16.79 5.39
N ARG A 419 -18.31 -17.94 6.02
CA ARG A 419 -17.24 -18.86 6.43
C ARG A 419 -16.68 -19.67 5.26
N GLY A 420 -17.47 -19.90 4.21
CA GLY A 420 -17.00 -20.52 2.98
C GLY A 420 -16.35 -21.88 3.24
N GLY A 421 -17.15 -22.95 3.27
CA GLY A 421 -16.64 -24.32 3.43
C GLY A 421 -15.75 -24.75 2.26
N THR A 422 -14.51 -25.17 2.56
CA THR A 422 -13.59 -26.11 1.86
C THR A 422 -13.76 -26.39 0.35
N SER A 423 -14.18 -25.41 -0.45
CA SER A 423 -14.48 -25.63 -1.87
C SER A 423 -13.52 -24.92 -2.81
N PHE A 424 -12.44 -24.32 -2.30
CA PHE A 424 -11.48 -23.54 -3.10
C PHE A 424 -10.36 -24.35 -3.77
N GLY A 425 -10.53 -25.68 -3.90
CA GLY A 425 -9.46 -26.56 -4.36
C GLY A 425 -9.78 -27.50 -5.53
N SER A 426 -11.04 -27.70 -5.92
CA SER A 426 -11.32 -28.62 -7.04
C SER A 426 -11.16 -27.89 -8.38
N VAL A 427 -10.38 -28.49 -9.27
CA VAL A 427 -10.23 -28.07 -10.67
C VAL A 427 -11.61 -27.89 -11.34
N GLU A 428 -12.59 -28.69 -10.94
CA GLU A 428 -13.98 -28.63 -11.40
C GLU A 428 -14.69 -27.31 -11.05
N LYS A 429 -14.52 -26.77 -9.83
CA LYS A 429 -15.12 -25.47 -9.46
C LYS A 429 -14.50 -24.34 -10.27
N LEU A 430 -13.17 -24.33 -10.40
CA LEU A 430 -12.48 -23.30 -11.18
C LEU A 430 -12.91 -23.34 -12.65
N LYS A 431 -13.06 -24.53 -13.23
CA LYS A 431 -13.58 -24.70 -14.58
C LYS A 431 -15.02 -24.20 -14.71
N LEU A 432 -15.90 -24.55 -13.76
CA LEU A 432 -17.29 -24.07 -13.77
C LEU A 432 -17.37 -22.53 -13.69
N VAL A 433 -16.58 -21.90 -12.83
CA VAL A 433 -16.49 -20.43 -12.73
C VAL A 433 -16.00 -19.83 -14.05
N GLN A 434 -15.00 -20.43 -14.69
CA GLN A 434 -14.49 -19.96 -15.99
C GLN A 434 -15.54 -20.07 -17.10
N ASP A 435 -16.19 -21.23 -17.22
CA ASP A 435 -17.21 -21.50 -18.23
C ASP A 435 -18.40 -20.53 -18.07
N ASN A 436 -18.84 -20.30 -16.82
CA ASN A 436 -19.93 -19.40 -16.52
C ASN A 436 -19.56 -17.92 -16.70
N ASN A 437 -18.33 -17.52 -16.38
CA ASN A 437 -17.85 -16.16 -16.67
C ASN A 437 -17.86 -15.90 -18.18
N ALA A 438 -17.55 -16.88 -19.03
CA ALA A 438 -17.66 -16.71 -20.49
C ALA A 438 -19.11 -16.45 -20.95
N ILE A 439 -20.11 -17.04 -20.26
CA ILE A 439 -21.53 -16.75 -20.51
C ILE A 439 -21.85 -15.30 -20.11
N VAL A 440 -21.40 -14.86 -18.93
CA VAL A 440 -21.59 -13.47 -18.44
C VAL A 440 -20.96 -12.47 -19.40
N THR A 441 -19.69 -12.64 -19.76
CA THR A 441 -18.98 -11.74 -20.70
C THR A 441 -19.68 -11.67 -22.06
N ARG A 442 -20.19 -12.81 -22.57
CA ARG A 442 -20.93 -12.84 -23.84
C ARG A 442 -22.29 -12.12 -23.74
N ARG A 443 -23.03 -12.30 -22.64
CA ARG A 443 -24.37 -11.69 -22.45
C ARG A 443 -24.30 -10.21 -22.06
N TYR A 444 -23.26 -9.81 -21.35
CA TYR A 444 -23.09 -8.49 -20.74
C TYR A 444 -21.68 -7.93 -20.97
N PRO A 445 -21.32 -7.52 -22.20
CA PRO A 445 -19.95 -7.10 -22.54
C PRO A 445 -19.42 -5.91 -21.73
N GLU A 446 -20.30 -5.08 -21.16
CA GLU A 446 -19.91 -3.94 -20.33
C GLU A 446 -19.67 -4.30 -18.85
N TYR A 447 -20.10 -5.48 -18.41
CA TYR A 447 -20.10 -5.85 -16.99
C TYR A 447 -18.70 -5.84 -16.40
N ASP A 448 -17.72 -6.45 -17.10
CA ASP A 448 -16.33 -6.49 -16.66
C ASP A 448 -15.77 -5.09 -16.46
N ARG A 449 -16.06 -4.15 -17.37
CA ARG A 449 -15.67 -2.74 -17.22
C ARG A 449 -16.29 -2.12 -15.98
N GLN A 450 -17.58 -2.36 -15.74
CA GLN A 450 -18.28 -1.82 -14.56
C GLN A 450 -17.69 -2.35 -13.25
N VAL A 451 -17.33 -3.63 -13.19
CA VAL A 451 -16.66 -4.23 -12.03
C VAL A 451 -15.26 -3.64 -11.83
N GLN A 452 -14.46 -3.53 -12.90
CA GLN A 452 -13.13 -2.93 -12.82
C GLN A 452 -13.18 -1.44 -12.44
N ASP A 453 -14.19 -0.71 -12.90
CA ASP A 453 -14.44 0.68 -12.50
C ASP A 453 -14.82 0.75 -11.01
N PHE A 454 -15.65 -0.17 -10.51
CA PHE A 454 -15.97 -0.26 -9.08
C PHE A 454 -14.72 -0.55 -8.23
N ILE A 455 -13.90 -1.54 -8.63
CA ILE A 455 -12.66 -1.89 -7.93
C ILE A 455 -11.68 -0.72 -7.91
N ARG A 456 -11.54 -0.02 -9.04
CA ARG A 456 -10.58 1.08 -9.18
C ARG A 456 -10.92 2.28 -8.30
N HIS A 457 -12.20 2.62 -8.18
CA HIS A 457 -12.64 3.79 -7.43
C HIS A 457 -12.95 3.47 -5.96
N ASP A 458 -13.25 2.19 -5.66
CA ASP A 458 -13.75 1.69 -4.38
C ASP A 458 -14.67 2.70 -3.68
N PRO A 459 -15.91 2.87 -4.17
CA PRO A 459 -16.85 3.82 -3.56
C PRO A 459 -17.21 3.47 -2.10
N LEU A 460 -16.84 2.28 -1.64
CA LEU A 460 -16.95 1.83 -0.25
C LEU A 460 -15.63 1.97 0.52
N SER A 461 -14.64 2.71 0.02
CA SER A 461 -13.33 2.89 0.66
C SER A 461 -13.42 3.43 2.09
N THR A 462 -14.28 4.42 2.36
CA THR A 462 -14.47 4.97 3.72
C THR A 462 -14.97 3.91 4.71
N PRO A 463 -16.13 3.25 4.48
CA PRO A 463 -16.58 2.20 5.39
C PRO A 463 -15.63 1.00 5.40
N ARG A 464 -15.04 0.60 4.27
CA ARG A 464 -14.10 -0.52 4.21
C ARG A 464 -12.88 -0.25 5.08
N LEU A 465 -12.33 0.97 5.05
CA LEU A 465 -11.22 1.35 5.92
C LEU A 465 -11.62 1.33 7.40
N ALA A 466 -12.80 1.85 7.75
CA ALA A 466 -13.31 1.80 9.12
C ALA A 466 -13.46 0.36 9.64
N LEU A 467 -14.04 -0.53 8.82
CA LEU A 467 -14.19 -1.95 9.17
C LEU A 467 -12.85 -2.70 9.16
N ALA A 468 -11.90 -2.33 8.29
CA ALA A 468 -10.55 -2.88 8.28
C ALA A 468 -9.77 -2.50 9.55
N ILE A 469 -9.93 -1.27 10.04
CA ILE A 469 -9.34 -0.84 11.33
C ILE A 469 -9.98 -1.59 12.50
N ALA A 470 -11.30 -1.81 12.49
CA ALA A 470 -11.98 -2.62 13.50
C ALA A 470 -11.47 -4.08 13.50
N TRP A 471 -11.33 -4.66 12.31
CA TRP A 471 -10.74 -5.99 12.11
C TRP A 471 -9.29 -6.06 12.64
N ALA A 472 -8.47 -5.05 12.36
CA ALA A 472 -7.10 -4.96 12.85
C ALA A 472 -7.04 -4.81 14.38
N ALA A 473 -7.90 -3.97 14.96
CA ALA A 473 -7.96 -3.71 16.39
C ALA A 473 -8.24 -4.97 17.20
N TYR A 474 -9.16 -5.83 16.74
CA TYR A 474 -9.48 -7.07 17.43
C TYR A 474 -8.37 -8.12 17.35
N ARG A 475 -7.58 -8.11 16.28
CA ARG A 475 -6.53 -9.11 16.05
C ARG A 475 -5.21 -8.78 16.69
N ALA A 476 -5.00 -7.52 17.03
CA ALA A 476 -3.78 -7.08 17.68
C ALA A 476 -3.58 -7.87 18.98
N PRO A 477 -2.47 -8.62 19.13
CA PRO A 477 -2.20 -9.38 20.35
C PRO A 477 -1.90 -8.48 21.57
N GLY A 478 -1.77 -7.17 21.34
CA GLY A 478 -1.56 -6.14 22.35
C GLY A 478 -1.96 -4.78 21.77
N LYS A 479 -1.16 -3.74 22.03
CA LYS A 479 -1.39 -2.40 21.48
C LYS A 479 -1.24 -2.41 19.95
N LEU A 480 -2.26 -1.96 19.23
CA LEU A 480 -2.21 -1.87 17.77
C LEU A 480 -1.17 -0.82 17.35
N PRO A 481 -0.18 -1.16 16.50
CA PRO A 481 0.79 -0.20 16.01
C PRO A 481 0.16 0.82 15.06
N ILE A 482 0.36 2.10 15.36
CA ILE A 482 -0.06 3.23 14.52
C ILE A 482 1.18 4.05 14.20
N PHE A 483 1.61 4.07 12.93
CA PHE A 483 2.79 4.81 12.50
C PHE A 483 2.40 6.18 11.95
N LEU A 484 3.10 7.23 12.37
CA LEU A 484 3.07 8.53 11.69
C LEU A 484 4.22 8.64 10.70
N ALA A 485 3.89 8.84 9.43
CA ALA A 485 4.82 8.95 8.32
C ALA A 485 4.52 10.18 7.45
N HIS A 486 5.27 10.33 6.37
CA HIS A 486 5.03 11.36 5.36
C HIS A 486 4.93 10.73 3.96
N THR A 487 4.49 11.52 2.98
CA THR A 487 4.32 11.08 1.58
C THR A 487 5.54 11.36 0.69
N LEU A 488 6.63 11.91 1.23
CA LEU A 488 7.77 12.43 0.43
C LEU A 488 8.82 11.36 0.06
N GLY A 489 8.73 10.15 0.62
CA GLY A 489 9.67 9.04 0.42
C GLY A 489 11.06 9.28 1.06
N GLY A 490 12.06 8.46 0.69
CA GLY A 490 13.45 8.60 1.17
C GLY A 490 13.86 7.54 2.21
N GLY A 491 14.98 7.76 2.90
CA GLY A 491 15.57 6.76 3.81
C GLY A 491 14.68 6.37 5.00
N ALA A 492 13.97 7.34 5.58
CA ALA A 492 13.00 7.10 6.65
C ALA A 492 11.85 6.19 6.18
N GLU A 493 11.33 6.40 4.97
CA GLU A 493 10.28 5.55 4.39
C GLU A 493 10.76 4.11 4.15
N HIS A 494 12.00 3.90 3.68
CA HIS A 494 12.55 2.55 3.50
C HIS A 494 12.75 1.81 4.83
N TYR A 495 13.10 2.53 5.90
CA TYR A 495 13.10 1.97 7.24
C TYR A 495 11.67 1.62 7.69
N LEU A 496 10.74 2.56 7.53
CA LEU A 496 9.36 2.40 7.95
C LEU A 496 8.67 1.24 7.23
N ALA A 497 8.83 1.10 5.92
CA ALA A 497 8.27 -0.01 5.15
C ALA A 497 8.73 -1.39 5.67
N ARG A 498 10.01 -1.52 6.07
CA ARG A 498 10.53 -2.74 6.68
C ARG A 498 9.96 -2.97 8.08
N ARG A 499 9.80 -1.90 8.88
CA ARG A 499 9.20 -1.97 10.20
C ARG A 499 7.73 -2.37 10.13
N ILE A 500 6.97 -1.77 9.20
CA ILE A 500 5.58 -2.12 8.89
C ILE A 500 5.48 -3.60 8.54
N ALA A 501 6.31 -4.11 7.61
CA ALA A 501 6.25 -5.53 7.22
C ALA A 501 6.44 -6.47 8.42
N ARG A 502 7.45 -6.23 9.27
CA ARG A 502 7.68 -7.02 10.48
C ARG A 502 6.54 -6.96 11.49
N GLU A 503 5.92 -5.79 11.63
CA GLU A 503 4.81 -5.59 12.57
C GLU A 503 3.49 -6.15 12.02
N VAL A 504 3.30 -6.19 10.70
CA VAL A 504 2.21 -6.95 10.08
C VAL A 504 2.38 -8.44 10.34
N ASP A 505 3.61 -8.97 10.21
CA ASP A 505 3.89 -10.38 10.52
C ASP A 505 3.64 -10.70 12.00
N ALA A 506 3.94 -9.78 12.91
CA ALA A 506 3.81 -9.97 14.36
C ALA A 506 2.40 -9.69 14.92
N ALA A 507 1.75 -8.62 14.47
CA ALA A 507 0.47 -8.13 14.99
C ALA A 507 -0.72 -8.42 14.06
N GLY A 508 -0.47 -8.97 12.87
CA GLY A 508 -1.46 -9.24 11.83
C GLY A 508 -1.82 -8.02 10.97
N ALA A 509 -1.80 -6.83 11.55
CA ALA A 509 -2.09 -5.58 10.87
C ALA A 509 -1.46 -4.36 11.56
N VAL A 510 -1.23 -3.28 10.81
CA VAL A 510 -0.81 -1.98 11.35
C VAL A 510 -1.53 -0.84 10.65
N ILE A 511 -1.67 0.29 11.35
CA ILE A 511 -2.21 1.52 10.77
C ILE A 511 -1.07 2.49 10.46
N VAL A 512 -1.12 3.14 9.31
CA VAL A 512 -0.17 4.20 8.93
C VAL A 512 -0.95 5.48 8.65
N LEU A 513 -0.58 6.54 9.35
CA LEU A 513 -1.06 7.89 9.16
C LEU A 513 0.03 8.66 8.42
N ARG A 514 -0.17 8.97 7.13
CA ARG A 514 0.75 9.83 6.40
C ARG A 514 0.29 11.27 6.46
N ALA A 515 1.12 12.14 7.01
CA ALA A 515 0.92 13.57 7.02
C ALA A 515 1.38 14.19 5.70
N GLY A 516 0.55 15.06 5.13
CA GLY A 516 0.80 15.76 3.88
C GLY A 516 0.41 14.99 2.61
N GLY A 517 0.36 15.70 1.49
CA GLY A 517 -0.17 15.20 0.21
C GLY A 517 -1.28 16.11 -0.33
N ALA A 518 -2.14 15.57 -1.21
CA ALA A 518 -3.32 16.30 -1.72
C ALA A 518 -4.30 16.68 -0.61
N LEU A 519 -4.47 15.79 0.36
CA LEU A 519 -5.19 16.04 1.61
C LEU A 519 -4.19 15.97 2.77
N ARG A 520 -4.59 16.49 3.93
CA ARG A 520 -3.73 16.56 5.11
C ARG A 520 -3.31 15.17 5.61
N TRP A 521 -4.24 14.22 5.65
CA TRP A 521 -4.03 12.88 6.18
C TRP A 521 -4.30 11.82 5.11
N SER A 522 -3.38 10.89 4.89
CA SER A 522 -3.67 9.57 4.32
C SER A 522 -3.68 8.54 5.44
N VAL A 523 -4.71 7.71 5.49
CA VAL A 523 -4.88 6.65 6.49
C VAL A 523 -4.85 5.32 5.77
N GLU A 524 -3.96 4.43 6.19
CA GLU A 524 -3.71 3.14 5.56
C GLU A 524 -3.81 2.03 6.61
N CYS A 525 -4.55 0.98 6.30
CA CYS A 525 -4.57 -0.27 7.06
C CYS A 525 -3.78 -1.32 6.28
N HIS A 526 -2.59 -1.67 6.77
CA HIS A 526 -1.70 -2.67 6.18
C HIS A 526 -1.92 -4.03 6.81
N SER A 527 -2.02 -5.08 5.99
CA SER A 527 -2.18 -6.46 6.43
C SER A 527 -1.53 -7.44 5.45
N ALA A 528 -1.46 -8.72 5.82
CA ALA A 528 -1.02 -9.79 4.90
C ALA A 528 -1.94 -9.93 3.66
N HIS A 529 -3.17 -9.44 3.72
CA HIS A 529 -4.13 -9.46 2.61
C HIS A 529 -3.97 -8.27 1.64
N GLY A 530 -3.15 -7.27 1.99
CA GLY A 530 -2.98 -6.04 1.23
C GLY A 530 -3.25 -4.78 2.06
N VAL A 531 -3.43 -3.66 1.35
CA VAL A 531 -3.60 -2.33 1.95
C VAL A 531 -4.94 -1.73 1.55
N THR A 532 -5.70 -1.29 2.55
CA THR A 532 -6.89 -0.44 2.36
C THR A 532 -6.56 0.97 2.82
N GLN A 533 -6.88 1.98 2.00
CA GLN A 533 -6.46 3.36 2.26
C GLN A 533 -7.52 4.38 1.86
N GLY A 534 -7.45 5.56 2.49
CA GLY A 534 -8.22 6.73 2.13
C GLY A 534 -7.60 7.99 2.73
N ALA A 535 -8.03 9.17 2.29
CA ALA A 535 -7.44 10.43 2.74
C ALA A 535 -8.48 11.49 3.16
N THR A 536 -8.12 12.38 4.07
CA THR A 536 -9.02 13.40 4.63
C THR A 536 -8.27 14.67 5.06
N ASN A 537 -8.95 15.81 4.99
CA ASN A 537 -8.52 17.05 5.66
C ASN A 537 -9.09 17.17 7.08
N ASP A 538 -10.11 16.37 7.40
CA ASP A 538 -10.87 16.46 8.63
C ASP A 538 -10.29 15.52 9.69
N SER A 539 -9.79 16.10 10.78
CA SER A 539 -9.23 15.35 11.91
C SER A 539 -10.31 14.60 12.70
N SER A 540 -11.59 14.98 12.60
CA SER A 540 -12.70 14.25 13.24
C SER A 540 -12.89 12.87 12.61
N VAL A 541 -12.70 12.75 11.29
CA VAL A 541 -12.75 11.47 10.56
C VAL A 541 -11.66 10.53 11.08
N LEU A 542 -10.45 11.04 11.31
CA LEU A 542 -9.36 10.25 11.87
C LEU A 542 -9.70 9.72 13.28
N GLN A 543 -10.31 10.55 14.13
CA GLN A 543 -10.77 10.12 15.46
C GLN A 543 -11.87 9.05 15.37
N SER A 544 -12.83 9.22 14.47
CA SER A 544 -13.90 8.23 14.23
C SER A 544 -13.35 6.90 13.73
N LEU A 545 -12.39 6.92 12.79
CA LEU A 545 -11.73 5.71 12.28
C LEU A 545 -10.97 4.95 13.37
N LEU A 546 -10.30 5.66 14.28
CA LEU A 546 -9.49 5.05 15.33
C LEU A 546 -10.29 4.74 16.61
N LYS A 547 -11.58 5.12 16.68
CA LYS A 547 -12.45 4.84 17.83
C LYS A 547 -12.50 3.35 18.23
N PRO A 548 -12.54 2.38 17.30
CA PRO A 548 -12.53 0.95 17.65
C PRO A 548 -11.22 0.47 18.28
N VAL A 549 -10.12 1.23 18.13
CA VAL A 549 -8.81 0.87 18.67
C VAL A 549 -8.72 1.33 20.12
N THR A 550 -8.89 0.41 21.07
CA THR A 550 -8.89 0.68 22.51
C THR A 550 -7.50 0.71 23.14
N ALA A 551 -6.51 0.07 22.51
CA ALA A 551 -5.12 0.04 22.97
C ALA A 551 -4.18 0.33 21.78
N ARG A 552 -3.43 1.43 21.87
CA ARG A 552 -2.65 2.00 20.77
C ARG A 552 -1.18 2.09 21.13
N ARG A 553 -0.32 1.83 20.15
CA ARG A 553 1.10 2.21 20.19
C ARG A 553 1.37 3.15 19.03
N LEU A 554 1.42 4.44 19.33
CA LEU A 554 1.73 5.48 18.35
C LEU A 554 3.25 5.55 18.17
N VAL A 555 3.71 5.37 16.94
CA VAL A 555 5.12 5.48 16.56
C VAL A 555 5.28 6.71 15.67
N TYR A 556 5.86 7.78 16.21
CA TYR A 556 6.21 8.95 15.43
C TYR A 556 7.47 8.66 14.61
N SER A 557 7.41 8.74 13.28
CA SER A 557 8.60 8.66 12.41
C SER A 557 8.97 10.03 11.85
N CYS A 558 8.01 10.73 11.21
CA CYS A 558 8.26 12.03 10.59
C CYS A 558 6.94 12.77 10.33
N GLY A 559 6.89 14.07 10.67
CA GLY A 559 5.76 14.96 10.43
C GLY A 559 5.94 15.96 9.28
N VAL A 560 7.06 15.86 8.54
CA VAL A 560 7.40 16.83 7.48
C VAL A 560 6.40 16.74 6.33
N GLY A 561 5.83 17.88 5.96
CA GLY A 561 4.86 17.99 4.87
C GLY A 561 3.40 18.10 5.32
N ASP A 562 3.11 18.07 6.64
CA ASP A 562 1.78 18.40 7.16
C ASP A 562 1.34 19.81 6.74
N HIS A 563 0.03 19.99 6.54
CA HIS A 563 -0.55 21.25 6.11
C HIS A 563 -0.66 22.28 7.24
N ASP A 564 -0.75 21.86 8.50
CA ASP A 564 -0.72 22.72 9.69
C ASP A 564 0.24 22.14 10.74
N PRO A 565 1.56 22.20 10.46
CA PRO A 565 2.55 21.46 11.22
C PRO A 565 2.71 21.98 12.66
N ALA A 566 2.26 23.21 12.95
CA ALA A 566 2.22 23.75 14.30
C ALA A 566 1.15 23.08 15.18
N ASP A 567 0.07 22.59 14.59
CA ASP A 567 -1.03 21.89 15.28
C ASP A 567 -0.77 20.39 15.43
N LEU A 568 0.13 19.83 14.62
CA LEU A 568 0.43 18.40 14.57
C LEU A 568 0.72 17.77 15.95
N PRO A 569 1.56 18.35 16.84
CA PRO A 569 1.81 17.76 18.16
C PRO A 569 0.54 17.62 19.01
N ARG A 570 -0.35 18.61 18.95
CA ARG A 570 -1.64 18.59 19.66
C ARG A 570 -2.56 17.52 19.06
N GLN A 571 -2.59 17.39 17.73
CA GLN A 571 -3.38 16.36 17.08
C GLN A 571 -2.93 14.96 17.48
N LEU A 572 -1.62 14.69 17.43
CA LEU A 572 -1.06 13.39 17.80
C LEU A 572 -1.35 13.04 19.27
N LEU A 573 -1.24 14.00 20.19
CA LEU A 573 -1.63 13.80 21.59
C LEU A 573 -3.11 13.48 21.76
N SER A 574 -3.99 14.01 20.90
CA SER A 574 -5.42 13.68 20.93
C SER A 574 -5.74 12.26 20.44
N LEU A 575 -4.79 11.59 19.77
CA LEU A 575 -4.94 10.22 19.30
C LEU A 575 -4.50 9.17 20.33
N ILE A 576 -3.93 9.57 21.47
CA ILE A 576 -3.44 8.65 22.49
C ILE A 576 -4.03 8.98 23.87
N GLY A 577 -4.43 7.95 24.60
CA GLY A 577 -4.86 8.00 25.98
C GLY A 577 -3.71 7.85 26.97
N LYS A 578 -4.07 7.71 28.25
CA LYS A 578 -3.12 7.50 29.35
C LYS A 578 -2.42 6.13 29.25
N ASP A 579 -3.16 5.10 28.86
CA ASP A 579 -2.66 3.71 28.83
C ASP A 579 -2.03 3.31 27.49
N ASP A 580 -2.11 4.20 26.49
CA ASP A 580 -1.46 4.03 25.20
C ASP A 580 0.06 4.23 25.29
N GLU A 581 0.79 3.73 24.31
CA GLU A 581 2.25 3.89 24.20
C GLU A 581 2.61 4.90 23.11
N LEU A 582 3.63 5.72 23.37
CA LEU A 582 4.21 6.66 22.42
C LEU A 582 5.72 6.42 22.26
N GLU A 583 6.11 5.92 21.09
CA GLU A 583 7.49 5.82 20.62
C GLU A 583 7.79 6.97 19.65
N VAL A 584 8.90 7.67 19.85
CA VAL A 584 9.33 8.76 18.96
C VAL A 584 10.67 8.42 18.31
N LEU A 585 10.67 8.27 16.99
CA LEU A 585 11.87 8.06 16.19
C LEU A 585 12.36 9.39 15.64
N VAL A 586 13.59 9.78 15.97
CA VAL A 586 14.19 11.04 15.53
C VAL A 586 14.87 10.85 14.18
N HIS A 587 14.08 10.77 13.10
CA HIS A 587 14.59 10.70 11.73
C HIS A 587 14.98 12.07 11.15
N ASP A 588 14.51 13.15 11.75
CA ASP A 588 14.83 14.53 11.42
C ASP A 588 14.72 15.40 12.69
N TYR A 589 15.00 16.70 12.56
CA TYR A 589 14.85 17.66 13.67
C TYR A 589 13.58 18.50 13.55
N PHE A 590 12.53 17.98 12.91
CA PHE A 590 11.27 18.71 12.77
C PHE A 590 10.69 19.05 14.14
N MET A 591 10.80 18.16 15.12
CA MET A 591 10.39 18.48 16.49
C MET A 591 11.18 19.62 17.13
N VAL A 592 12.38 19.94 16.65
CA VAL A 592 13.22 21.04 17.17
C VAL A 592 12.92 22.35 16.44
N SER A 593 12.75 22.30 15.12
CA SER A 593 12.57 23.48 14.26
C SER A 593 11.78 23.15 12.99
N PRO A 594 10.93 24.07 12.47
CA PRO A 594 10.28 23.93 11.17
C PRO A 594 11.28 23.66 10.02
N SER A 595 12.47 24.28 10.07
CA SER A 595 13.63 23.83 9.30
C SER A 595 14.13 22.52 9.92
N TYR A 596 13.56 21.40 9.46
CA TYR A 596 13.83 20.04 9.95
C TYR A 596 15.29 19.59 9.73
N CYS A 597 16.03 20.32 8.90
CA CYS A 597 17.47 20.14 8.71
C CYS A 597 18.35 21.09 9.54
N LEU A 598 17.75 21.94 10.39
CA LEU A 598 18.44 22.96 11.18
C LEU A 598 19.24 23.99 10.35
N LEU A 599 18.93 24.13 9.07
CA LEU A 599 19.52 25.15 8.21
C LEU A 599 18.82 26.48 8.41
N ASP A 600 19.59 27.57 8.45
CA ASP A 600 19.11 28.95 8.50
C ASP A 600 18.50 29.41 7.16
N GLY A 601 18.02 30.66 7.09
CA GLY A 601 17.47 31.25 5.86
C GLY A 601 18.45 31.23 4.68
N GLN A 602 19.76 31.25 4.97
CA GLN A 602 20.83 31.22 3.98
C GLN A 602 21.25 29.79 3.62
N GLY A 603 20.63 28.79 4.26
CA GLY A 603 20.86 27.38 4.01
C GLY A 603 22.14 26.85 4.63
N SER A 604 22.63 27.51 5.67
CA SER A 604 23.83 27.12 6.41
C SER A 604 23.45 26.53 7.77
N TYR A 605 24.22 25.56 8.23
CA TYR A 605 24.08 25.02 9.58
C TYR A 605 24.96 25.81 10.55
N THR A 606 24.35 26.46 11.55
CA THR A 606 25.05 27.29 12.55
C THR A 606 24.95 26.73 13.97
N GLY A 607 24.36 25.54 14.12
CA GLY A 607 24.07 24.91 15.40
C GLY A 607 22.56 24.84 15.68
N LEU A 608 22.19 24.64 16.94
CA LEU A 608 20.79 24.72 17.35
C LEU A 608 20.32 26.20 17.31
N PRO A 609 19.18 26.49 16.67
CA PRO A 609 18.66 27.85 16.64
C PRO A 609 18.20 28.30 18.03
N ASP A 610 18.52 29.53 18.41
CA ASP A 610 18.01 30.15 19.63
C ASP A 610 16.47 30.22 19.56
N PRO A 611 15.71 29.80 20.59
CA PRO A 611 14.25 29.91 20.61
C PRO A 611 13.70 31.32 20.30
N LYS A 612 14.51 32.38 20.49
CA LYS A 612 14.22 33.78 20.17
C LYS A 612 14.67 34.21 18.77
N SER A 613 15.17 33.29 17.95
CA SER A 613 15.59 33.59 16.58
C SER A 613 14.41 34.12 15.74
N ASP A 614 14.66 35.22 15.04
CA ASP A 614 13.73 35.83 14.08
C ASP A 614 13.98 35.34 12.65
N ASP A 615 14.87 34.37 12.45
CA ASP A 615 15.10 33.79 11.13
C ASP A 615 13.83 33.09 10.63
N PRO A 616 13.28 33.51 9.47
CA PRO A 616 12.05 32.94 8.94
C PRO A 616 12.14 31.42 8.70
N ALA A 617 13.33 30.85 8.48
CA ALA A 617 13.52 29.40 8.32
C ALA A 617 13.12 28.59 9.56
N HIS A 618 13.17 29.19 10.75
CA HIS A 618 12.80 28.56 12.01
C HIS A 618 11.40 28.93 12.50
N SER A 619 10.64 29.64 11.68
CA SER A 619 9.23 29.95 11.92
C SER A 619 8.34 29.20 10.93
N CYS A 620 7.05 29.03 11.26
CA CYS A 620 6.08 28.51 10.30
C CYS A 620 4.80 29.33 10.31
N ARG A 621 4.12 29.37 9.17
CA ARG A 621 2.81 30.02 9.03
C ARG A 621 1.71 28.95 9.02
N ARG A 622 0.68 29.12 9.84
CA ARG A 622 -0.50 28.25 9.85
C ARG A 622 -1.41 28.55 8.65
N PRO A 623 -2.36 27.64 8.31
CA PRO A 623 -3.31 27.89 7.23
C PRO A 623 -4.15 29.17 7.39
N ASP A 624 -4.38 29.62 8.63
CA ASP A 624 -5.08 30.86 8.94
C ASP A 624 -4.20 32.13 8.84
N GLY A 625 -2.95 31.99 8.38
CA GLY A 625 -2.01 33.09 8.18
C GLY A 625 -1.20 33.47 9.42
N ARG A 626 -1.51 32.94 10.61
CA ARG A 626 -0.77 33.25 11.85
C ARG A 626 0.64 32.65 11.81
N VAL A 627 1.62 33.46 12.20
CA VAL A 627 3.02 33.02 12.35
C VAL A 627 3.21 32.36 13.72
N VAL A 628 3.91 31.25 13.74
CA VAL A 628 4.31 30.50 14.93
C VAL A 628 5.82 30.64 15.08
N THR A 629 6.24 31.24 16.20
CA THR A 629 7.65 31.42 16.55
C THR A 629 8.31 30.09 16.94
N LEU A 630 9.63 30.02 16.84
CA LEU A 630 10.41 28.84 17.24
C LEU A 630 10.16 28.46 18.71
N ALA A 631 10.14 29.42 19.63
CA ALA A 631 9.83 29.15 21.04
C ALA A 631 8.44 28.49 21.24
N ARG A 632 7.43 28.89 20.46
CA ARG A 632 6.09 28.29 20.53
C ARG A 632 6.07 26.90 19.90
N TRP A 633 6.79 26.73 18.79
CA TRP A 633 7.00 25.43 18.14
C TRP A 633 7.62 24.43 19.11
N GLN A 634 8.77 24.78 19.70
CA GLN A 634 9.50 23.94 20.64
C GLN A 634 8.67 23.64 21.89
N ARG A 635 7.89 24.60 22.40
CA ARG A 635 6.98 24.35 23.52
C ARG A 635 5.90 23.31 23.18
N SER A 636 5.35 23.34 21.96
CA SER A 636 4.34 22.39 21.51
C SER A 636 4.91 20.98 21.39
N TRP A 637 6.04 20.85 20.69
CA TRP A 637 6.76 19.58 20.55
C TRP A 637 7.32 19.04 21.86
N GLY A 638 7.81 19.91 22.74
CA GLY A 638 8.28 19.54 24.08
C GLY A 638 7.19 18.86 24.91
N LYS A 639 5.92 19.29 24.80
CA LYS A 639 4.78 18.59 25.43
C LYS A 639 4.56 17.19 24.85
N PHE A 640 4.65 17.06 23.52
CA PHE A 640 4.54 15.76 22.85
C PHE A 640 5.67 14.81 23.26
N LEU A 641 6.91 15.28 23.25
CA LEU A 641 8.07 14.50 23.65
C LEU A 641 8.04 14.14 25.15
N ALA A 642 7.53 15.02 26.01
CA ALA A 642 7.36 14.72 27.43
C ALA A 642 6.32 13.62 27.70
N ARG A 643 5.41 13.35 26.75
CA ARG A 643 4.50 12.20 26.81
C ARG A 643 5.13 10.91 26.30
N ALA A 644 6.23 10.98 25.54
CA ALA A 644 6.85 9.79 24.96
C ALA A 644 7.36 8.83 26.04
N ASP A 645 7.03 7.55 25.84
CA ASP A 645 7.51 6.44 26.65
C ASP A 645 8.97 6.11 26.27
N GLU A 646 9.28 6.19 24.98
CA GLU A 646 10.63 6.05 24.45
C GLU A 646 10.93 7.06 23.33
N ILE A 647 12.15 7.62 23.33
CA ILE A 647 12.66 8.50 22.28
C ILE A 647 13.91 7.88 21.70
N VAL A 648 13.85 7.43 20.45
CA VAL A 648 14.93 6.73 19.76
C VAL A 648 15.68 7.68 18.84
N VAL A 649 16.99 7.75 19.02
CA VAL A 649 17.93 8.49 18.15
C VAL A 649 18.91 7.50 17.51
N PHE A 650 19.49 7.88 16.38
CA PHE A 650 20.30 6.99 15.55
C PHE A 650 21.81 7.31 15.57
N SER A 651 22.21 8.39 16.24
CA SER A 651 23.60 8.84 16.42
C SER A 651 23.79 9.55 17.76
N GLN A 652 25.04 9.70 18.21
CA GLN A 652 25.35 10.46 19.43
C GLN A 652 25.12 11.97 19.22
N ASP A 653 25.36 12.47 18.01
CA ASP A 653 25.13 13.85 17.62
C ASP A 653 23.64 14.22 17.73
N SER A 654 22.75 13.39 17.17
CA SER A 654 21.30 13.59 17.33
C SER A 654 20.86 13.48 18.78
N LYS A 655 21.48 12.59 19.58
CA LYS A 655 21.24 12.52 21.03
C LYS A 655 21.58 13.85 21.71
N ALA A 656 22.76 14.40 21.42
CA ALA A 656 23.24 15.65 22.00
C ALA A 656 22.35 16.84 21.59
N LEU A 657 21.98 16.93 20.32
CA LEU A 657 21.11 18.00 19.81
C LEU A 657 19.71 17.94 20.42
N ILE A 658 19.07 16.77 20.47
CA ILE A 658 17.73 16.62 21.06
C ILE A 658 17.77 16.87 22.57
N ALA A 659 18.78 16.37 23.29
CA ALA A 659 18.94 16.61 24.72
C ALA A 659 19.17 18.09 25.04
N SER A 660 19.90 18.80 24.18
CA SER A 660 20.16 20.24 24.34
C SER A 660 18.90 21.07 24.07
N ALA A 661 18.12 20.71 23.04
CA ALA A 661 16.85 21.36 22.73
C ALA A 661 15.78 21.09 23.82
N TYR A 662 15.81 19.89 24.42
CA TYR A 662 14.82 19.46 25.41
C TYR A 662 15.48 18.74 26.61
N PRO A 663 16.07 19.49 27.56
CA PRO A 663 16.80 18.89 28.68
C PRO A 663 15.96 17.97 29.56
N GLY A 664 14.66 18.27 29.73
CA GLY A 664 13.74 17.52 30.57
C GLY A 664 13.41 16.09 30.10
N ILE A 665 13.76 15.73 28.86
CA ILE A 665 13.54 14.38 28.31
C ILE A 665 14.83 13.57 28.14
N ALA A 666 16.00 14.13 28.48
CA ALA A 666 17.30 13.53 28.16
C ALA A 666 17.44 12.08 28.68
N ALA A 667 16.88 11.78 29.86
CA ALA A 667 16.88 10.45 30.46
C ALA A 667 16.07 9.39 29.69
N ARG A 668 15.16 9.80 28.80
CA ARG A 668 14.32 8.91 27.98
C ARG A 668 14.89 8.65 26.59
N ILE A 669 15.94 9.37 26.20
CA ILE A 669 16.58 9.21 24.90
C ILE A 669 17.38 7.90 24.87
N ARG A 670 17.18 7.10 23.83
CA ARG A 670 17.82 5.79 23.62
C ARG A 670 18.50 5.79 22.25
N LEU A 671 19.78 5.46 22.24
CA LEU A 671 20.57 5.35 21.02
C LEU A 671 20.38 3.96 20.41
N ARG A 672 19.81 3.86 19.21
CA ARG A 672 19.65 2.61 18.46
C ARG A 672 20.01 2.83 16.98
N PRO A 673 21.31 2.81 16.60
CA PRO A 673 21.74 3.08 15.24
C PRO A 673 21.08 2.13 14.22
N HIS A 674 20.81 2.63 13.01
CA HIS A 674 20.34 1.77 11.94
C HIS A 674 21.45 0.87 11.39
N ALA A 675 21.06 -0.25 10.79
CA ALA A 675 21.95 -1.15 10.07
C ALA A 675 21.57 -1.23 8.58
N LEU A 676 22.57 -1.49 7.73
CA LEU A 676 22.34 -1.81 6.33
C LEU A 676 21.56 -3.12 6.21
N SER A 677 20.54 -3.15 5.36
CA SER A 677 19.81 -4.39 5.03
C SER A 677 20.52 -5.27 4.03
N THR A 678 21.35 -4.68 3.18
CA THR A 678 21.96 -5.36 2.03
C THR A 678 23.45 -5.38 2.24
N ARG A 679 24.05 -6.58 2.15
CA ARG A 679 25.49 -6.72 2.13
C ARG A 679 26.02 -6.19 0.80
N ILE A 680 26.89 -5.19 0.86
CA ILE A 680 27.61 -4.67 -0.30
C ILE A 680 28.98 -5.33 -0.29
N ALA A 681 29.40 -5.86 -1.44
CA ALA A 681 30.72 -6.47 -1.57
C ALA A 681 31.80 -5.39 -1.56
N GLU A 682 32.88 -5.63 -0.80
CA GLU A 682 34.07 -4.81 -0.87
C GLU A 682 34.64 -4.80 -2.30
N GLN A 683 35.12 -3.64 -2.72
CA GLN A 683 35.70 -3.45 -4.04
C GLN A 683 37.21 -3.30 -3.93
N PRO A 684 37.97 -3.89 -4.88
CA PRO A 684 39.41 -3.71 -4.90
C PRO A 684 39.74 -2.23 -5.09
N ARG A 685 40.67 -1.71 -4.29
CA ARG A 685 41.16 -0.34 -4.46
C ARG A 685 41.88 -0.21 -5.79
N GLN A 686 41.44 0.75 -6.59
CA GLN A 686 42.08 1.09 -7.86
C GLN A 686 42.84 2.41 -7.70
N ARG A 687 44.04 2.49 -8.29
CA ARG A 687 44.89 3.69 -8.30
C ARG A 687 45.13 4.17 -9.73
N PRO A 688 44.10 4.66 -10.43
CA PRO A 688 44.27 5.21 -11.77
C PRO A 688 45.09 6.50 -11.72
N LYS A 689 45.73 6.86 -12.84
CA LYS A 689 46.44 8.15 -12.99
C LYS A 689 45.54 9.36 -12.70
N ARG A 690 44.23 9.20 -12.93
CA ARG A 690 43.21 10.23 -12.69
C ARG A 690 42.07 9.60 -11.85
N PRO A 691 41.90 10.00 -10.58
CA PRO A 691 40.88 9.43 -9.71
C PRO A 691 39.47 9.83 -10.13
N VAL A 692 38.48 9.03 -9.75
CA VAL A 692 37.06 9.32 -9.97
C VAL A 692 36.36 9.38 -8.63
N ILE A 693 35.87 10.57 -8.28
CA ILE A 693 35.13 10.81 -7.04
C ILE A 693 33.66 10.49 -7.30
N GLY A 694 33.14 9.53 -6.53
CA GLY A 694 31.72 9.18 -6.53
C GLY A 694 30.97 9.98 -5.47
N ILE A 695 29.76 10.42 -5.80
CA ILE A 695 28.79 10.98 -4.86
C ILE A 695 27.56 10.10 -4.87
N LEU A 696 27.17 9.59 -3.70
CA LEU A 696 26.08 8.61 -3.58
C LEU A 696 24.80 9.26 -3.04
N GLY A 697 23.67 9.03 -3.71
CA GLY A 697 22.34 9.41 -3.24
C GLY A 697 21.68 10.58 -3.97
N ASN A 698 20.48 10.92 -3.52
CA ASN A 698 19.74 12.08 -4.01
C ASN A 698 20.18 13.35 -3.29
N ILE A 699 20.89 14.24 -3.98
CA ILE A 699 21.56 15.42 -3.44
C ILE A 699 20.69 16.67 -3.61
N GLY A 700 20.05 17.09 -2.53
CA GLY A 700 19.37 18.38 -2.41
C GLY A 700 20.29 19.47 -1.83
N ARG A 701 19.76 20.69 -1.67
CA ARG A 701 20.48 21.81 -1.01
C ARG A 701 21.11 21.38 0.32
N GLN A 702 20.32 20.76 1.18
CA GLN A 702 20.73 20.30 2.51
C GLN A 702 21.79 19.20 2.47
N LYS A 703 21.83 18.41 1.39
CA LYS A 703 22.85 17.38 1.17
C LYS A 703 24.06 17.92 0.41
N GLY A 704 24.20 19.24 0.31
CA GLY A 704 25.38 19.89 -0.27
C GLY A 704 25.39 19.99 -1.80
N ALA A 705 24.23 20.06 -2.46
CA ALA A 705 24.19 20.20 -3.93
C ALA A 705 25.05 21.36 -4.48
N ASP A 706 25.14 22.47 -3.73
CA ASP A 706 26.03 23.58 -4.09
C ASP A 706 27.52 23.26 -3.90
N VAL A 707 27.86 22.46 -2.88
CA VAL A 707 29.23 21.94 -2.69
C VAL A 707 29.60 21.06 -3.89
N VAL A 708 28.69 20.19 -4.32
CA VAL A 708 28.90 19.32 -5.50
C VAL A 708 29.09 20.15 -6.77
N ARG A 709 28.29 21.19 -6.97
CA ARG A 709 28.42 22.09 -8.11
C ARG A 709 29.79 22.76 -8.14
N ARG A 710 30.23 23.35 -7.03
CA ARG A 710 31.52 24.03 -6.94
C ARG A 710 32.69 23.05 -7.07
N LEU A 711 32.56 21.84 -6.52
CA LEU A 711 33.54 20.76 -6.70
C LEU A 711 33.66 20.35 -8.17
N ALA A 712 32.53 20.19 -8.88
CA ALA A 712 32.52 19.85 -10.30
C ALA A 712 33.24 20.91 -11.16
N GLU A 713 32.97 22.20 -10.90
CA GLU A 713 33.61 23.33 -11.58
C GLU A 713 35.12 23.36 -11.33
N ALA A 714 35.55 23.18 -10.09
CA ALA A 714 36.97 23.21 -9.73
C ALA A 714 37.75 21.99 -10.24
N LEU A 715 37.15 20.79 -10.23
CA LEU A 715 37.76 19.59 -10.81
C LEU A 715 37.87 19.69 -12.33
N GLU A 716 36.89 20.31 -13.01
CA GLU A 716 36.98 20.55 -14.44
C GLU A 716 38.07 21.58 -14.79
N ALA A 717 38.16 22.66 -14.03
CA ALA A 717 39.17 23.70 -14.24
C ALA A 717 40.59 23.17 -13.99
N SER A 718 40.79 22.34 -12.97
CA SER A 718 42.11 21.80 -12.60
C SER A 718 42.49 20.52 -13.35
N GLY A 719 41.51 19.77 -13.88
CA GLY A 719 41.73 18.48 -14.55
C GLY A 719 42.18 17.35 -13.62
N THR A 720 42.18 17.56 -12.31
CA THR A 720 42.83 16.68 -11.31
C THR A 720 42.08 15.38 -11.03
N ALA A 721 40.75 15.36 -11.16
CA ALA A 721 39.91 14.17 -11.01
C ALA A 721 38.67 14.25 -11.92
N ASP A 722 37.93 13.15 -12.04
CA ASP A 722 36.57 13.12 -12.60
C ASP A 722 35.53 12.98 -11.49
N LEU A 723 34.29 13.40 -11.76
CA LEU A 723 33.18 13.38 -10.81
C LEU A 723 31.98 12.60 -11.38
N VAL A 724 31.42 11.71 -10.57
CA VAL A 724 30.18 11.00 -10.89
C VAL A 724 29.19 11.06 -9.73
N VAL A 725 27.93 11.36 -10.05
CA VAL A 725 26.82 11.33 -9.10
C VAL A 725 26.02 10.05 -9.35
N VAL A 726 26.12 9.10 -8.42
CA VAL A 726 25.32 7.89 -8.36
C VAL A 726 24.04 8.20 -7.58
N GLY A 727 23.08 8.75 -8.29
CA GLY A 727 21.85 9.29 -7.72
C GLY A 727 21.34 10.47 -8.56
N ASN A 728 20.56 11.33 -7.94
CA ASN A 728 20.03 12.52 -8.59
C ASN A 728 20.51 13.78 -7.88
N ILE A 729 20.81 14.84 -8.63
CA ILE A 729 20.95 16.19 -8.07
C ILE A 729 19.64 16.98 -8.20
N ALA A 730 19.44 17.91 -7.27
CA ALA A 730 18.37 18.89 -7.32
C ALA A 730 18.44 19.72 -8.63
N PRO A 731 17.34 19.83 -9.42
CA PRO A 731 17.34 20.45 -10.77
C PRO A 731 17.79 21.91 -10.82
N GLU A 732 17.73 22.62 -9.69
CA GLU A 732 18.20 23.98 -9.54
C GLU A 732 19.74 24.09 -9.56
N TYR A 733 20.47 22.99 -9.29
CA TYR A 733 21.93 22.92 -9.36
C TYR A 733 22.38 22.22 -10.64
N GLN A 734 22.87 22.99 -11.59
CA GLN A 734 23.43 22.47 -12.83
C GLN A 734 24.90 22.12 -12.60
N LEU A 735 25.27 20.88 -12.91
CA LEU A 735 26.66 20.44 -12.91
C LEU A 735 27.27 20.67 -14.28
N SER A 736 28.60 20.68 -14.34
CA SER A 736 29.34 20.80 -15.60
C SER A 736 28.98 19.69 -16.58
N ALA A 737 29.13 19.96 -17.88
CA ALA A 737 28.81 19.01 -18.94
C ALA A 737 29.65 17.71 -18.86
N LYS A 738 30.81 17.76 -18.21
CA LYS A 738 31.69 16.58 -17.99
C LYS A 738 31.26 15.71 -16.80
N THR A 739 30.44 16.23 -15.90
CA THR A 739 29.99 15.48 -14.71
C THR A 739 28.91 14.48 -15.11
N GLN A 740 29.13 13.20 -14.80
CA GLN A 740 28.17 12.14 -15.10
C GLN A 740 27.14 12.01 -13.98
N ILE A 741 25.85 11.97 -14.33
CA ILE A 741 24.75 11.72 -13.38
C ILE A 741 24.07 10.41 -13.78
N HIS A 742 24.16 9.40 -12.93
CA HIS A 742 23.60 8.07 -13.18
C HIS A 742 22.07 8.05 -13.09
N GLY A 743 21.51 8.69 -12.06
CA GLY A 743 20.11 8.54 -11.66
C GLY A 743 19.94 7.57 -10.49
N SER A 744 18.68 7.18 -10.23
CA SER A 744 18.32 6.31 -9.10
C SER A 744 19.02 4.94 -9.18
N TYR A 745 19.42 4.40 -8.03
CA TYR A 745 20.09 3.10 -7.90
C TYR A 745 19.44 2.28 -6.78
N GLN A 746 19.66 0.97 -6.78
CA GLN A 746 19.45 0.10 -5.62
C GLN A 746 20.80 -0.24 -4.97
N PRO A 747 20.88 -0.50 -3.66
CA PRO A 747 22.15 -0.81 -2.99
C PRO A 747 22.94 -1.97 -3.65
N SER A 748 22.24 -2.96 -4.22
CA SER A 748 22.84 -4.06 -4.98
C SER A 748 23.55 -3.62 -6.27
N ASP A 749 23.21 -2.45 -6.81
CA ASP A 749 23.78 -1.93 -8.06
C ASP A 749 25.17 -1.30 -7.81
N ILE A 750 25.50 -0.93 -6.56
CA ILE A 750 26.71 -0.16 -6.21
C ILE A 750 28.01 -0.79 -6.74
N PRO A 751 28.30 -2.10 -6.54
CA PRO A 751 29.52 -2.71 -7.08
C PRO A 751 29.67 -2.55 -8.59
N ALA A 752 28.59 -2.76 -9.34
CA ALA A 752 28.59 -2.64 -10.79
C ALA A 752 28.78 -1.19 -11.25
N LEU A 753 28.22 -0.23 -10.50
CA LEU A 753 28.39 1.20 -10.78
C LEU A 753 29.81 1.68 -10.48
N ILE A 754 30.45 1.16 -9.42
CA ILE A 754 31.87 1.40 -9.16
C ILE A 754 32.71 0.93 -10.34
N ALA A 755 32.49 -0.29 -10.83
CA ALA A 755 33.22 -0.83 -11.97
C ALA A 755 32.97 -0.01 -13.26
N ARG A 756 31.71 0.35 -13.52
CA ARG A 756 31.30 1.13 -14.70
C ARG A 756 31.97 2.50 -14.75
N TYR A 757 31.95 3.22 -13.64
CA TYR A 757 32.45 4.60 -13.57
C TYR A 757 33.91 4.68 -13.08
N LYS A 758 34.52 3.55 -12.71
CA LYS A 758 35.88 3.45 -12.15
C LYS A 758 36.06 4.32 -10.90
N ILE A 759 35.05 4.30 -10.01
CA ILE A 759 35.03 5.10 -8.79
C ILE A 759 36.18 4.67 -7.87
N THR A 760 36.98 5.64 -7.43
CA THR A 760 38.16 5.41 -6.57
C THR A 760 37.93 5.83 -5.13
N ALA A 761 37.06 6.81 -4.89
CA ALA A 761 36.70 7.31 -3.57
C ALA A 761 35.27 7.85 -3.57
N TRP A 762 34.67 7.91 -2.39
CA TRP A 762 33.35 8.48 -2.16
C TRP A 762 33.45 9.81 -1.41
N PHE A 763 32.63 10.78 -1.82
CA PHE A 763 32.41 12.00 -1.06
C PHE A 763 30.94 12.12 -0.66
N ILE A 764 30.69 12.35 0.62
CA ILE A 764 29.38 12.61 1.22
C ILE A 764 29.29 14.11 1.55
N PRO A 765 28.71 14.93 0.64
CA PRO A 765 28.76 16.40 0.72
C PRO A 765 27.77 17.03 1.71
N SER A 766 27.19 16.25 2.62
CA SER A 766 26.06 16.71 3.44
C SER A 766 26.45 17.86 4.38
N ILE A 767 25.67 18.95 4.36
CA ILE A 767 25.95 20.20 5.10
C ILE A 767 25.02 20.40 6.30
N TRP A 768 24.27 19.38 6.66
CA TRP A 768 23.40 19.36 7.82
C TRP A 768 23.74 18.13 8.67
N PRO A 769 23.46 18.15 9.98
CA PRO A 769 23.76 17.00 10.83
C PRO A 769 22.76 15.88 10.51
N GLU A 770 23.08 14.93 9.62
CA GLU A 770 22.13 13.83 9.35
C GLU A 770 21.89 13.05 10.64
N THR A 771 20.64 12.66 10.89
CA THR A 771 20.30 11.79 12.03
C THR A 771 20.82 10.38 11.84
N PHE A 772 20.81 9.92 10.58
CA PHE A 772 21.47 8.72 10.09
C PHE A 772 21.67 8.83 8.57
N SER A 773 22.78 8.32 8.06
CA SER A 773 23.11 8.42 6.63
C SER A 773 23.28 7.04 6.00
N PHE A 774 22.23 6.52 5.34
CA PHE A 774 22.30 5.25 4.60
C PHE A 774 23.38 5.27 3.52
N THR A 775 23.48 6.36 2.76
CA THR A 775 24.48 6.54 1.69
C THR A 775 25.91 6.50 2.23
N THR A 776 26.15 7.03 3.43
CA THR A 776 27.47 6.95 4.08
C THR A 776 27.83 5.50 4.41
N HIS A 777 26.90 4.75 5.00
CA HIS A 777 27.13 3.35 5.33
C HIS A 777 27.30 2.50 4.06
N GLU A 778 26.51 2.75 3.02
CA GLU A 778 26.63 2.11 1.71
C GLU A 778 28.00 2.35 1.08
N ALA A 779 28.50 3.60 1.12
CA ALA A 779 29.82 3.97 0.64
C ALA A 779 30.95 3.31 1.46
N LEU A 780 30.83 3.30 2.79
CA LEU A 780 31.81 2.67 3.68
C LEU A 780 31.92 1.17 3.43
N ALA A 781 30.79 0.50 3.20
CA ALA A 781 30.73 -0.94 2.93
C ALA A 781 31.43 -1.34 1.62
N THR A 782 31.77 -0.41 0.72
CA THR A 782 32.52 -0.72 -0.50
C THR A 782 34.02 -0.89 -0.26
N GLY A 783 34.54 -0.52 0.92
CA GLY A 783 35.98 -0.55 1.24
C GLY A 783 36.84 0.55 0.59
N LEU A 784 36.22 1.40 -0.23
CA LEU A 784 36.88 2.56 -0.85
C LEU A 784 37.02 3.71 0.15
N PRO A 785 38.00 4.61 0.02
CA PRO A 785 38.08 5.82 0.84
C PRO A 785 36.77 6.62 0.80
N VAL A 786 36.25 7.01 1.97
CA VAL A 786 35.02 7.79 2.11
C VAL A 786 35.31 9.07 2.88
N PHE A 787 34.92 10.19 2.29
CA PHE A 787 35.11 11.51 2.86
C PHE A 787 33.77 12.16 3.20
N CYS A 788 33.69 12.84 4.34
CA CYS A 788 32.53 13.67 4.69
C CYS A 788 32.96 14.86 5.55
N PHE A 789 32.08 15.84 5.71
CA PHE A 789 32.28 16.91 6.69
C PHE A 789 32.07 16.43 8.12
N ASP A 790 32.75 17.06 9.08
CA ASP A 790 32.67 16.80 10.53
C ASP A 790 31.37 17.36 11.13
N ILE A 791 30.26 16.73 10.76
CA ILE A 791 28.92 17.11 11.16
C ILE A 791 28.01 15.87 11.16
N GLY A 792 27.17 15.71 12.19
CA GLY A 792 26.11 14.71 12.22
C GLY A 792 26.55 13.25 12.28
N ALA A 793 25.57 12.36 12.07
CA ALA A 793 25.77 10.91 12.08
C ALA A 793 26.72 10.42 10.98
N GLN A 794 26.81 11.14 9.85
CA GLN A 794 27.75 10.80 8.78
C GLN A 794 29.20 10.89 9.26
N ALA A 795 29.55 11.94 10.01
CA ALA A 795 30.90 12.10 10.56
C ALA A 795 31.23 11.02 11.58
N GLU A 796 30.30 10.69 12.47
CA GLU A 796 30.49 9.59 13.42
C GLU A 796 30.75 8.25 12.73
N ALA A 797 30.02 7.95 11.66
CA ALA A 797 30.18 6.71 10.91
C ALA A 797 31.52 6.67 10.18
N VAL A 798 31.91 7.78 9.52
CA VAL A 798 33.18 7.89 8.80
C VAL A 798 34.37 7.86 9.76
N ALA A 799 34.33 8.58 10.88
CA ALA A 799 35.40 8.59 11.88
C ALA A 799 35.69 7.21 12.48
N ARG A 800 34.67 6.34 12.59
CA ARG A 800 34.82 4.97 13.13
C ARG A 800 35.29 3.95 12.11
N ALA A 801 35.23 4.27 10.82
CA ALA A 801 35.52 3.33 9.76
C ALA A 801 37.00 3.39 9.33
N PRO A 802 37.65 2.24 9.04
CA PRO A 802 39.07 2.20 8.67
C PRO A 802 39.38 2.87 7.32
N ASN A 803 38.36 3.02 6.47
CA ASN A 803 38.41 3.71 5.17
C ASN A 803 37.75 5.09 5.20
N GLY A 804 37.50 5.66 6.38
CA GLY A 804 36.85 6.95 6.53
C GLY A 804 37.82 8.11 6.79
N HIS A 805 37.50 9.27 6.22
CA HIS A 805 38.27 10.51 6.33
C HIS A 805 37.32 11.67 6.62
N VAL A 806 37.37 12.21 7.84
CA VAL A 806 36.52 13.35 8.22
C VAL A 806 37.24 14.65 7.88
N LEU A 807 36.52 15.56 7.21
CA LEU A 807 36.98 16.89 6.83
C LEU A 807 36.38 17.92 7.78
N PRO A 808 37.10 18.98 8.16
CA PRO A 808 36.54 20.07 8.95
C PRO A 808 35.27 20.64 8.31
N PHE A 809 34.22 20.83 9.11
CA PHE A 809 33.02 21.54 8.68
C PHE A 809 33.15 23.03 9.06
N ASP A 810 33.17 23.90 8.06
CA ASP A 810 33.14 25.35 8.26
C ASP A 810 31.80 25.93 7.76
N ARG A 811 31.30 26.97 8.43
CA ARG A 811 30.00 27.62 8.19
C ARG A 811 29.87 28.12 6.75
N HIS A 812 31.01 28.50 6.17
CA HIS A 812 31.23 28.56 4.74
C HIS A 812 32.29 27.52 4.46
N PRO A 813 31.99 26.39 3.78
CA PRO A 813 33.02 25.40 3.50
C PRO A 813 34.18 26.14 2.85
N GLY A 814 35.39 25.95 3.39
CA GLY A 814 36.61 26.62 2.94
C GLY A 814 36.80 26.53 1.42
N PRO A 815 37.81 27.21 0.85
CA PRO A 815 37.98 27.19 -0.59
C PRO A 815 37.99 25.73 -1.08
N ILE A 816 37.18 25.43 -2.11
CA ILE A 816 36.97 24.06 -2.64
C ILE A 816 38.30 23.34 -2.91
N THR A 817 39.38 24.09 -3.11
CA THR A 817 40.76 23.63 -3.20
C THR A 817 41.21 22.75 -2.03
N ASP A 818 40.80 23.05 -0.80
CA ASP A 818 41.20 22.30 0.40
C ASP A 818 40.49 20.95 0.47
N ILE A 819 39.22 20.92 0.04
CA ILE A 819 38.44 19.69 -0.16
C ILE A 819 39.10 18.83 -1.23
N ILE A 820 39.48 19.43 -2.37
CA ILE A 820 40.16 18.72 -3.46
C ILE A 820 41.49 18.13 -2.98
N GLY A 821 42.32 18.90 -2.27
CA GLY A 821 43.60 18.41 -1.74
C GLY A 821 43.40 17.17 -0.86
N SER A 822 42.48 17.25 0.09
CA SER A 822 42.16 16.14 1.01
C SER A 822 41.64 14.90 0.26
N LEU A 823 40.73 15.09 -0.70
CA LEU A 823 40.19 14.00 -1.52
C LEU A 823 41.29 13.30 -2.33
N LEU A 824 42.20 14.08 -2.93
CA LEU A 824 43.28 13.54 -3.74
C LEU A 824 44.34 12.83 -2.89
N GLU A 825 44.67 13.35 -1.71
CA GLU A 825 45.61 12.69 -0.80
C GLU A 825 45.15 11.31 -0.35
N GLY A 826 43.89 11.16 0.07
CA GLY A 826 43.40 9.83 0.48
C GLY A 826 43.09 8.88 -0.68
N THR A 827 43.21 9.33 -1.94
CA THR A 827 43.20 8.44 -3.12
C THR A 827 44.59 7.90 -3.50
N LYS A 828 45.67 8.48 -2.94
CA LYS A 828 47.05 7.98 -3.11
C LYS A 828 47.25 6.73 -2.25
#